data_AF-A0A9E5AYB7-F1
#
_entry.id   AF-A0A9E5AYB7-F1
#
_cell.length_a   1.000
_cell.length_b   1.000
_cell.length_c   1.000
_cell.angle_alpha   90.00
_cell.angle_beta   90.00
_cell.angle_gamma   90.00
#
_symmetry.space_group_name_H-M   'P 1'
#
loop_
_entity.id
_entity.type
_entity.pdbx_description
1 polymer ?
#
loop_
_entity_poly.entity_id
_entity_poly.type
_entity_poly.pdbx_seq_one_letter_code
_entity_poly.pdbx_strand_id
1 'polypeptide(L)'
;MTEIVLDVLVLHLLLVPPLEERAGGGLDCVEPRVGEWRRVVPFEQPRGIGRAPALVPAGDEPFGVRPAEVRLGLLELLQRAARLGLFARVTAEERVDEADLRLEAEPFDQLDRLVHGGVVGHAIEPEKLVEAEAQEMQQLGLLYASVGLAVDEPVERGLPAHDAAAEFLAQRAVGRRERGFREGAIEQCFDEILAPFPLTQHLSGNFSWSLKSHTAIMSGRAHAREEFGSMNFKEEFEKLVAMGKITRQQVEPLAQLANHGYCTHRSWGFGKVTAVDAVLGRCVIDFQSKKGHAMDLSFAATSLTAIPKDHILARKVADLPGLRQMAALHHLDLVRVVLQSHGGRATADQIQQVLVPDVIADDYKKWWEVAKREMKKDGHFLVPIKKTDVIVLQEAETTLQDRLLTDFRAAKGLKAKLAVTHELVKSVHDLADKKAAAAEVLPVLNIDIASHLRTQQGLALEAVFARDDLRQGTGAPAIAGEPDANGIWSQNPRLNLLLEEIAAAKHRRALLSFQASSPVWFEAGLGIINIVTAKLCHECVQVLAQAGHLDRVRDTLGRLISQHQASSELLLWLAKERSDTFADILGPEVFRAMLTAMERDAFNEKKSNRLRDFILADMELMEDLVGSADIEVIKDLTRALQLSPSFDDMDKRSLLARIVKAHPAVQSLISGEHTKQDITLVVSWSSLERRKTEYEDLVKTQIPANSKEIAIARSYGDLRENHEYKAAKEMQKILMRRKSEIETELGRSRGTDFANPKTDTVSIGTTVTVSDASGQRETYTLLGAWDGDPDKGILSYLTPLAQSLMGSAPGASVDFEMGGSKKRLHIESITAAKLA
;
A
#
# COMPACT_ATOMS: atom_id res chain seq x y z
N MET A 1 -3.70 -56.49 -22.27
CA MET A 1 -2.42 -56.27 -22.98
C MET A 1 -2.15 -54.77 -22.87
N THR A 2 -1.62 -54.29 -21.73
CA THR A 2 -0.19 -54.31 -21.27
C THR A 2 0.60 -53.16 -21.91
N GLU A 3 1.23 -52.20 -21.20
CA GLU A 3 1.45 -51.87 -19.76
C GLU A 3 1.55 -50.30 -19.64
N ILE A 4 1.38 -49.54 -18.52
CA ILE A 4 1.86 -49.61 -17.10
C ILE A 4 3.37 -49.29 -17.00
N VAL A 5 3.91 -48.36 -16.19
CA VAL A 5 3.47 -47.31 -15.20
C VAL A 5 4.57 -46.20 -15.22
N LEU A 6 4.44 -44.89 -14.93
CA LEU A 6 3.54 -44.00 -14.16
C LEU A 6 3.91 -43.80 -12.66
N ASP A 7 4.67 -42.71 -12.40
CA ASP A 7 5.09 -42.04 -11.14
C ASP A 7 5.93 -42.79 -10.07
N VAL A 8 6.75 -41.99 -9.35
CA VAL A 8 6.95 -41.90 -7.87
C VAL A 8 8.41 -41.62 -7.45
N LEU A 9 8.60 -40.69 -6.50
CA LEU A 9 9.87 -40.49 -5.77
C LEU A 9 10.06 -41.57 -4.70
N VAL A 10 11.28 -42.12 -4.57
CA VAL A 10 11.77 -42.71 -3.31
C VAL A 10 13.21 -42.25 -3.05
N LEU A 11 13.47 -41.85 -1.80
CA LEU A 11 14.81 -41.58 -1.29
C LEU A 11 15.32 -42.81 -0.55
N HIS A 12 16.54 -43.29 -0.82
CA HIS A 12 17.31 -43.99 0.21
C HIS A 12 18.83 -43.94 -0.02
N LEU A 13 19.57 -44.37 0.99
CA LEU A 13 20.99 -44.13 1.19
C LEU A 13 21.86 -45.34 0.77
N LEU A 14 23.18 -45.09 0.73
CA LEU A 14 24.28 -46.08 0.69
C LEU A 14 24.44 -46.92 -0.59
N LEU A 15 25.44 -46.55 -1.39
CA LEU A 15 26.60 -47.42 -1.65
C LEU A 15 27.84 -46.60 -2.02
N VAL A 16 29.03 -47.19 -1.85
CA VAL A 16 30.35 -46.53 -1.92
C VAL A 16 30.87 -46.50 -3.38
N PRO A 17 31.58 -45.45 -3.83
CA PRO A 17 32.09 -45.35 -5.20
C PRO A 17 33.31 -46.25 -5.48
N PRO A 18 33.56 -46.64 -6.75
CA PRO A 18 34.84 -47.18 -7.19
C PRO A 18 35.91 -46.08 -7.28
N LEU A 19 37.19 -46.45 -7.09
CA LEU A 19 38.31 -45.49 -7.01
C LEU A 19 39.57 -46.06 -7.68
N GLU A 20 39.91 -45.55 -8.87
CA GLU A 20 41.19 -45.74 -9.59
C GLU A 20 41.49 -44.43 -10.35
N GLU A 21 42.73 -43.93 -10.51
CA GLU A 21 44.02 -44.40 -10.00
C GLU A 21 45.05 -43.24 -9.95
N ARG A 22 46.09 -43.35 -9.08
CA ARG A 22 47.40 -42.64 -9.09
C ARG A 22 47.39 -41.11 -8.86
N ALA A 23 48.35 -40.50 -8.16
CA ALA A 23 49.45 -40.96 -7.28
C ALA A 23 49.92 -39.75 -6.42
N GLY A 24 50.67 -39.87 -5.31
CA GLY A 24 51.16 -41.06 -4.59
C GLY A 24 52.15 -40.67 -3.48
N GLY A 25 52.39 -41.58 -2.53
CA GLY A 25 53.29 -41.39 -1.37
C GLY A 25 52.61 -40.76 -0.15
N GLY A 26 52.80 -41.22 1.10
CA GLY A 26 53.43 -42.46 1.55
C GLY A 26 54.35 -42.27 2.76
N LEU A 27 53.97 -42.83 3.92
CA LEU A 27 54.85 -43.36 4.98
C LEU A 27 53.99 -43.99 6.09
N ASP A 28 54.46 -45.10 6.67
CA ASP A 28 53.78 -45.86 7.72
C ASP A 28 53.96 -45.26 9.13
N CYS A 29 53.02 -45.56 10.04
CA CYS A 29 53.37 -46.16 11.35
C CYS A 29 52.17 -46.64 12.20
N VAL A 30 52.03 -47.98 12.29
CA VAL A 30 52.00 -48.79 13.54
C VAL A 30 50.91 -48.55 14.62
N GLU A 31 49.91 -49.45 14.57
CA GLU A 31 49.24 -50.25 15.65
C GLU A 31 48.58 -49.65 16.95
N PRO A 32 47.69 -50.43 17.64
CA PRO A 32 46.80 -49.95 18.71
C PRO A 32 46.92 -50.78 20.04
N ARG A 33 45.79 -51.04 20.74
CA ARG A 33 45.59 -51.79 22.03
C ARG A 33 45.89 -50.92 23.28
N VAL A 34 45.49 -51.23 24.53
CA VAL A 34 44.91 -52.39 25.28
C VAL A 34 43.90 -51.81 26.31
N GLY A 35 42.87 -52.46 26.90
CA GLY A 35 42.28 -53.81 26.77
C GLY A 35 41.93 -54.46 28.14
N GLU A 36 40.91 -55.35 28.16
CA GLU A 36 40.60 -56.35 29.23
C GLU A 36 40.10 -55.80 30.62
N TRP A 37 39.47 -56.53 31.57
CA TRP A 37 39.35 -57.98 31.88
C TRP A 37 38.01 -58.40 32.56
N ARG A 38 37.67 -59.70 32.42
CA ARG A 38 37.00 -60.63 33.39
C ARG A 38 35.47 -60.70 33.62
N ARG A 39 35.07 -61.97 33.88
CA ARG A 39 33.77 -62.59 34.25
C ARG A 39 33.29 -62.14 35.67
N VAL A 40 32.07 -62.40 36.17
CA VAL A 40 31.43 -63.72 36.51
C VAL A 40 29.87 -63.59 36.62
N VAL A 41 29.17 -64.73 36.54
CA VAL A 41 27.70 -64.97 36.59
C VAL A 41 27.47 -66.01 37.72
N PRO A 42 26.46 -65.96 38.66
CA PRO A 42 25.05 -66.30 38.31
C PRO A 42 23.86 -65.89 39.25
N PHE A 43 22.64 -66.31 38.84
CA PHE A 43 21.52 -66.90 39.63
C PHE A 43 20.34 -66.07 40.24
N GLU A 44 19.14 -66.41 39.74
CA GLU A 44 17.81 -66.65 40.39
C GLU A 44 17.01 -65.65 41.30
N GLN A 45 15.71 -65.98 41.42
CA GLN A 45 14.52 -65.35 42.04
C GLN A 45 14.55 -65.31 43.60
N PRO A 46 13.71 -64.52 44.36
CA PRO A 46 12.22 -64.54 44.28
C PRO A 46 11.35 -63.36 44.84
N ARG A 47 10.01 -63.42 44.57
CA ARG A 47 8.82 -62.81 45.28
C ARG A 47 8.84 -61.26 45.49
N GLY A 48 7.84 -60.45 45.13
CA GLY A 48 6.36 -60.50 45.34
C GLY A 48 5.92 -59.10 45.87
N ILE A 49 4.68 -58.67 46.13
CA ILE A 49 3.26 -59.13 46.02
C ILE A 49 2.42 -57.81 45.96
N GLY A 50 1.27 -57.65 45.28
CA GLY A 50 0.48 -58.53 44.39
C GLY A 50 -0.98 -58.04 44.22
N ARG A 51 -1.82 -58.89 43.57
CA ARG A 51 -3.27 -58.77 43.26
C ARG A 51 -3.74 -57.73 42.22
N ALA A 52 -4.34 -58.27 41.14
CA ALA A 52 -5.23 -57.60 40.17
C ALA A 52 -6.72 -57.67 40.69
N PRO A 53 -7.78 -57.24 39.96
CA PRO A 53 -8.16 -57.67 38.58
C PRO A 53 -8.62 -56.49 37.67
N ALA A 54 -9.08 -56.63 36.41
CA ALA A 54 -9.28 -57.75 35.48
C ALA A 54 -8.95 -57.30 34.03
N LEU A 55 -8.90 -58.22 33.05
CA LEU A 55 -8.60 -57.95 31.63
C LEU A 55 -9.20 -59.07 30.75
N VAL A 56 -9.34 -58.82 29.43
CA VAL A 56 -9.71 -59.76 28.32
C VAL A 56 -11.06 -60.50 28.46
N PRO A 57 -11.55 -61.24 27.44
CA PRO A 57 -11.11 -61.43 26.03
C PRO A 57 -12.17 -61.02 24.98
N ALA A 58 -11.96 -61.09 23.67
CA ALA A 58 -10.77 -61.01 22.81
C ALA A 58 -11.26 -60.85 21.35
N GLY A 59 -10.38 -60.49 20.42
CA GLY A 59 -10.61 -60.69 18.98
C GLY A 59 -9.63 -61.72 18.44
N ASP A 60 -10.10 -62.61 17.57
CA ASP A 60 -9.25 -63.36 16.66
C ASP A 60 -9.15 -62.58 15.33
N GLU A 61 -7.93 -62.29 14.91
CA GLU A 61 -7.60 -61.81 13.56
C GLU A 61 -7.28 -63.03 12.66
N PRO A 62 -7.24 -62.94 11.32
CA PRO A 62 -6.04 -62.33 10.72
C PRO A 62 -6.19 -61.65 9.33
N PHE A 63 -5.14 -60.88 8.98
CA PHE A 63 -4.72 -60.46 7.63
C PHE A 63 -5.50 -59.34 6.92
N GLY A 64 -4.97 -58.12 7.04
CA GLY A 64 -5.16 -57.00 6.11
C GLY A 64 -3.97 -56.03 6.18
N VAL A 65 -3.58 -55.40 5.07
CA VAL A 65 -2.37 -54.54 5.02
C VAL A 65 -2.72 -53.06 5.30
N ARG A 66 -1.75 -52.35 5.93
CA ARG A 66 -1.71 -50.93 6.34
C ARG A 66 -1.96 -49.92 5.18
N PRO A 67 -2.11 -48.60 5.45
CA PRO A 67 -2.85 -47.89 6.52
C PRO A 67 -3.70 -46.68 5.99
N ALA A 68 -4.28 -45.91 6.93
CA ALA A 68 -4.67 -44.48 6.95
C ALA A 68 -4.36 -43.56 5.72
N GLU A 69 -5.16 -42.53 5.39
CA GLU A 69 -6.40 -41.97 5.98
C GLU A 69 -7.10 -40.97 5.03
N VAL A 70 -8.37 -40.60 5.31
CA VAL A 70 -9.06 -39.31 4.94
C VAL A 70 -9.00 -38.87 3.45
N ARG A 71 -10.10 -38.78 2.69
CA ARG A 71 -11.42 -38.23 3.05
C ARG A 71 -12.55 -38.83 2.16
N LEU A 72 -13.45 -39.63 2.75
CA LEU A 72 -14.85 -39.74 2.28
C LEU A 72 -15.60 -38.44 2.65
N GLY A 73 -16.81 -38.12 2.17
CA GLY A 73 -17.74 -38.77 1.24
C GLY A 73 -19.02 -37.89 1.25
N LEU A 74 -19.70 -37.62 0.13
CA LEU A 74 -20.50 -38.52 -0.71
C LEU A 74 -21.89 -38.82 -0.09
N LEU A 75 -22.92 -38.74 -0.93
CA LEU A 75 -24.36 -38.95 -0.65
C LEU A 75 -25.02 -37.88 0.27
N GLU A 76 -26.29 -37.49 0.08
CA GLU A 76 -27.23 -37.63 -1.05
C GLU A 76 -28.18 -36.41 -1.03
N LEU A 77 -28.54 -35.80 -2.16
CA LEU A 77 -29.68 -36.20 -3.00
C LEU A 77 -31.00 -36.31 -2.22
N LEU A 78 -31.55 -35.16 -1.79
CA LEU A 78 -32.95 -34.81 -1.50
C LEU A 78 -32.90 -33.44 -0.75
N GLN A 79 -33.51 -32.33 -1.16
CA GLN A 79 -34.33 -31.92 -2.32
C GLN A 79 -33.82 -30.53 -2.74
N ARG A 80 -33.66 -30.16 -4.02
CA ARG A 80 -34.67 -29.95 -5.07
C ARG A 80 -35.68 -28.82 -4.74
N ALA A 81 -35.34 -27.62 -5.21
CA ALA A 81 -36.17 -26.41 -5.37
C ALA A 81 -36.52 -25.59 -4.12
N ALA A 82 -36.77 -24.28 -4.37
CA ALA A 82 -37.15 -23.22 -3.43
C ALA A 82 -36.00 -22.77 -2.46
N ARG A 83 -35.73 -21.47 -2.22
CA ARG A 83 -36.45 -20.24 -2.62
C ARG A 83 -35.49 -19.12 -3.09
N LEU A 84 -35.70 -18.63 -4.31
CA LEU A 84 -35.67 -17.20 -4.63
C LEU A 84 -37.03 -16.89 -5.26
N GLY A 85 -37.77 -15.91 -4.71
CA GLY A 85 -39.10 -15.55 -5.23
C GLY A 85 -40.11 -15.15 -4.16
N LEU A 86 -40.45 -13.85 -4.18
CA LEU A 86 -41.67 -13.15 -3.74
C LEU A 86 -42.55 -13.76 -2.62
N PHE A 87 -42.89 -12.90 -1.65
CA PHE A 87 -44.29 -12.52 -1.44
C PHE A 87 -44.39 -11.03 -1.09
N ALA A 88 -45.56 -10.41 -1.29
CA ALA A 88 -45.74 -8.97 -1.06
C ALA A 88 -47.11 -8.63 -0.43
N ARG A 89 -47.06 -7.81 0.63
CA ARG A 89 -48.05 -6.79 1.06
C ARG A 89 -49.39 -7.28 1.68
N VAL A 90 -49.96 -6.41 2.54
CA VAL A 90 -51.34 -6.44 3.14
C VAL A 90 -51.49 -7.48 4.29
N THR A 91 -52.08 -7.23 5.47
CA THR A 91 -52.77 -6.09 6.15
C THR A 91 -52.18 -5.93 7.59
N ALA A 92 -52.20 -4.77 8.29
CA ALA A 92 -53.25 -4.26 9.23
C ALA A 92 -53.72 -5.30 10.30
N GLU A 93 -53.91 -5.03 11.60
CA GLU A 93 -53.96 -3.80 12.47
C GLU A 93 -53.10 -4.04 13.75
N GLU A 94 -52.88 -3.19 14.77
CA GLU A 94 -53.64 -2.06 15.37
C GLU A 94 -52.77 -0.85 15.84
N ARG A 95 -53.46 0.29 15.99
CA ARG A 95 -53.25 1.49 16.86
C ARG A 95 -51.88 1.71 17.53
N VAL A 96 -51.16 2.83 17.33
CA VAL A 96 -51.50 4.29 17.37
C VAL A 96 -51.81 4.82 18.78
N ASP A 97 -50.96 5.73 19.26
CA ASP A 97 -51.40 7.05 19.73
C ASP A 97 -50.31 8.11 19.39
N GLU A 98 -50.69 9.37 19.15
CA GLU A 98 -49.82 10.41 18.56
C GLU A 98 -49.59 11.63 19.47
N ALA A 99 -48.32 12.03 19.66
CA ALA A 99 -47.84 13.38 19.96
C ALA A 99 -46.28 13.40 19.86
N ASP A 100 -45.60 14.40 19.30
CA ASP A 100 -46.07 15.70 18.76
C ASP A 100 -45.09 16.25 17.70
N LEU A 101 -45.58 17.14 16.81
CA LEU A 101 -44.86 18.05 15.87
C LEU A 101 -43.89 17.42 14.81
N ARG A 102 -44.05 17.60 13.49
CA ARG A 102 -44.02 18.83 12.62
C ARG A 102 -42.64 19.50 12.54
N LEU A 103 -42.10 19.94 11.39
CA LEU A 103 -42.57 20.14 10.00
C LEU A 103 -41.57 19.50 8.97
N GLU A 104 -41.98 19.06 7.78
CA GLU A 104 -41.99 19.75 6.45
C GLU A 104 -40.65 20.35 5.96
N ALA A 105 -40.45 20.41 4.63
CA ALA A 105 -39.11 20.43 4.01
C ALA A 105 -38.94 21.41 2.83
N GLU A 106 -37.69 21.84 2.61
CA GLU A 106 -37.14 22.56 1.43
C GLU A 106 -37.72 23.96 1.12
N PRO A 107 -37.13 24.73 0.19
CA PRO A 107 -35.69 25.03 0.00
C PRO A 107 -35.44 26.57 0.06
N PHE A 108 -34.19 27.06 -0.08
CA PHE A 108 -33.94 28.36 -0.74
C PHE A 108 -32.46 28.59 -1.14
N ASP A 109 -32.25 29.35 -2.21
CA ASP A 109 -30.97 29.92 -2.66
C ASP A 109 -31.19 31.40 -3.10
N GLN A 110 -30.10 32.17 -3.19
CA GLN A 110 -29.97 33.54 -3.75
C GLN A 110 -30.39 34.76 -2.88
N LEU A 111 -29.36 35.48 -2.38
CA LEU A 111 -29.00 36.88 -2.73
C LEU A 111 -30.13 37.95 -2.73
N ASP A 112 -30.07 39.07 -1.99
CA ASP A 112 -29.01 40.12 -1.95
C ASP A 112 -29.52 41.32 -1.08
N ARG A 113 -28.67 42.37 -0.86
CA ARG A 113 -28.98 43.76 -0.40
C ARG A 113 -29.21 43.99 1.12
N LEU A 114 -28.79 45.12 1.74
CA LEU A 114 -27.73 46.13 1.47
C LEU A 114 -27.61 47.10 2.68
N VAL A 115 -26.41 47.69 2.93
CA VAL A 115 -26.08 48.85 3.81
C VAL A 115 -26.45 48.79 5.33
N HIS A 116 -25.88 49.60 6.26
CA HIS A 116 -25.01 50.82 6.20
C HIS A 116 -24.06 50.96 7.42
N GLY A 117 -22.84 51.47 7.20
CA GLY A 117 -22.02 52.24 8.19
C GLY A 117 -21.18 51.46 9.22
N GLY A 118 -20.02 51.96 9.69
CA GLY A 118 -19.20 53.12 9.22
C GLY A 118 -18.18 53.66 10.25
N VAL A 119 -17.09 54.30 9.77
CA VAL A 119 -16.04 55.10 10.48
C VAL A 119 -15.20 54.35 11.57
N VAL A 120 -13.94 54.65 11.92
CA VAL A 120 -12.89 55.69 11.64
C VAL A 120 -11.52 54.94 11.43
N GLY A 121 -10.62 55.28 10.49
CA GLY A 121 -9.48 56.24 10.58
C GLY A 121 -8.43 55.88 11.67
N HIS A 122 -7.10 55.95 11.50
CA HIS A 122 -6.16 56.51 10.50
C HIS A 122 -4.97 55.52 10.33
N ALA A 123 -4.31 55.28 9.17
CA ALA A 123 -3.61 56.16 8.23
C ALA A 123 -2.27 56.75 8.73
N ILE A 124 -1.14 56.22 8.23
CA ILE A 124 0.16 56.90 7.95
C ILE A 124 1.05 55.95 7.11
N GLU A 125 1.47 56.44 5.94
CA GLU A 125 2.66 56.06 5.15
C GLU A 125 3.56 57.34 5.06
N PRO A 126 4.64 57.50 4.23
CA PRO A 126 5.22 56.63 3.20
C PRO A 126 6.77 56.64 3.08
N GLU A 127 7.26 56.17 1.92
CA GLU A 127 8.55 56.49 1.24
C GLU A 127 9.78 55.58 1.49
N LYS A 128 10.58 55.18 0.48
CA LYS A 128 10.57 55.45 -0.99
C LYS A 128 11.51 54.48 -1.77
N LEU A 129 11.09 54.04 -2.99
CA LEU A 129 11.93 53.69 -4.17
C LEU A 129 12.93 52.50 -4.01
N VAL A 130 13.48 51.78 -5.02
CA VAL A 130 13.45 51.70 -6.51
C VAL A 130 14.04 50.31 -6.90
N GLU A 131 13.75 49.59 -8.00
CA GLU A 131 12.63 49.54 -8.96
C GLU A 131 12.80 48.34 -9.93
N ALA A 132 11.70 47.81 -10.52
CA ALA A 132 11.63 46.88 -11.68
C ALA A 132 12.18 45.43 -11.51
N GLU A 133 11.71 44.37 -12.20
CA GLU A 133 10.73 44.22 -13.30
C GLU A 133 9.62 43.17 -13.02
N ALA A 134 8.64 43.11 -13.94
CA ALA A 134 7.36 42.38 -13.95
C ALA A 134 7.47 40.82 -14.00
N GLN A 135 6.40 40.01 -13.87
CA GLN A 135 4.95 40.30 -13.85
C GLN A 135 4.15 39.16 -13.16
N GLU A 136 3.15 39.49 -12.34
CA GLU A 136 2.21 38.51 -11.75
C GLU A 136 0.94 38.29 -12.60
N MET A 137 0.15 37.26 -12.24
CA MET A 137 -1.21 37.09 -12.73
C MET A 137 -2.13 38.23 -12.27
N GLN A 138 -3.14 38.57 -13.06
CA GLN A 138 -4.29 39.35 -12.59
C GLN A 138 -5.61 38.63 -12.91
N GLN A 139 -6.53 38.58 -11.95
CA GLN A 139 -7.86 38.01 -12.11
C GLN A 139 -8.91 39.09 -12.40
N LEU A 140 -9.75 38.84 -13.40
CA LEU A 140 -11.16 39.26 -13.51
C LEU A 140 -11.87 38.15 -14.33
N GLY A 141 -13.11 37.75 -14.08
CA GLY A 141 -14.03 38.11 -13.00
C GLY A 141 -15.49 37.75 -13.38
N LEU A 142 -16.27 37.26 -12.41
CA LEU A 142 -17.74 37.06 -12.46
C LEU A 142 -18.32 35.98 -13.40
N LEU A 143 -18.73 34.87 -12.75
CA LEU A 143 -20.07 34.26 -12.77
C LEU A 143 -21.06 34.60 -13.91
N TYR A 144 -21.67 33.54 -14.46
CA TYR A 144 -23.13 33.47 -14.64
C TYR A 144 -23.62 32.08 -14.23
N ALA A 145 -24.74 32.02 -13.52
CA ALA A 145 -25.43 30.78 -13.16
C ALA A 145 -26.76 30.67 -13.94
N SER A 146 -27.24 29.45 -14.13
CA SER A 146 -28.64 29.19 -14.50
C SER A 146 -29.05 27.83 -13.94
N VAL A 147 -30.30 27.73 -13.47
CA VAL A 147 -30.80 26.61 -12.66
C VAL A 147 -32.00 25.97 -13.35
N GLY A 148 -31.99 24.63 -13.41
CA GLY A 148 -33.18 23.78 -13.34
C GLY A 148 -34.15 23.77 -14.52
N LEU A 149 -34.41 22.57 -15.04
CA LEU A 149 -35.77 22.02 -15.13
C LEU A 149 -35.67 20.47 -15.18
N ALA A 150 -36.72 19.79 -14.76
CA ALA A 150 -36.82 18.33 -14.73
C ALA A 150 -37.81 17.83 -15.82
N VAL A 151 -38.11 16.52 -15.82
CA VAL A 151 -39.03 15.81 -16.74
C VAL A 151 -38.38 15.59 -18.13
N ASP A 152 -38.25 14.38 -18.69
CA ASP A 152 -38.94 13.09 -18.45
C ASP A 152 -38.01 11.87 -18.70
N GLU A 153 -38.41 10.66 -18.27
CA GLU A 153 -37.85 9.41 -18.83
C GLU A 153 -38.42 9.14 -20.24
N PRO A 154 -37.73 8.34 -21.06
CA PRO A 154 -38.27 6.99 -21.23
C PRO A 154 -37.23 5.87 -21.09
N VAL A 155 -37.66 4.78 -20.45
CA VAL A 155 -36.92 3.52 -20.36
C VAL A 155 -36.90 2.80 -21.71
N GLU A 156 -35.72 2.50 -22.23
CA GLU A 156 -35.51 1.35 -23.13
C GLU A 156 -34.57 0.33 -22.48
N ARG A 157 -35.03 -0.93 -22.37
CA ARG A 157 -34.27 -2.04 -21.79
C ARG A 157 -33.45 -2.75 -22.85
N GLY A 158 -32.14 -2.50 -22.88
CA GLY A 158 -31.17 -3.38 -23.55
C GLY A 158 -30.63 -4.43 -22.58
N LEU A 159 -30.97 -5.71 -22.77
CA LEU A 159 -30.36 -6.82 -22.02
C LEU A 159 -28.93 -7.08 -22.52
N PRO A 160 -27.97 -7.46 -21.64
CA PRO A 160 -26.65 -7.89 -22.07
C PRO A 160 -26.74 -9.24 -22.80
N ALA A 161 -26.34 -9.28 -24.06
CA ALA A 161 -26.16 -10.53 -24.78
C ALA A 161 -24.88 -11.23 -24.28
N HIS A 162 -25.02 -12.40 -23.66
CA HIS A 162 -23.89 -13.28 -23.38
C HIS A 162 -23.30 -13.78 -24.70
N ASP A 163 -22.00 -13.55 -24.92
CA ASP A 163 -21.28 -14.06 -26.09
C ASP A 163 -20.94 -15.55 -25.92
N ALA A 164 -21.96 -16.39 -26.09
CA ALA A 164 -21.84 -17.85 -26.16
C ALA A 164 -21.56 -18.35 -27.59
N ALA A 165 -21.17 -17.47 -28.52
CA ALA A 165 -20.88 -17.82 -29.91
C ALA A 165 -19.37 -17.98 -30.17
N ALA A 166 -18.52 -17.27 -29.43
CA ALA A 166 -17.06 -17.29 -29.61
C ALA A 166 -16.39 -18.66 -29.33
N GLU A 167 -16.87 -19.45 -28.36
CA GLU A 167 -16.17 -20.69 -27.95
C GLU A 167 -16.35 -21.89 -28.91
N PHE A 168 -17.41 -21.94 -29.73
CA PHE A 168 -17.72 -23.15 -30.51
C PHE A 168 -16.91 -23.30 -31.81
N LEU A 169 -16.23 -22.24 -32.28
CA LEU A 169 -15.42 -22.27 -33.51
C LEU A 169 -13.91 -22.46 -33.27
N ALA A 170 -13.45 -22.46 -32.01
CA ALA A 170 -12.03 -22.53 -31.66
C ALA A 170 -11.43 -23.97 -31.61
N GLN A 171 -12.24 -25.03 -31.70
CA GLN A 171 -11.81 -26.41 -31.37
C GLN A 171 -11.72 -27.40 -32.55
N ARG A 172 -11.66 -26.96 -33.82
CA ARG A 172 -11.50 -27.87 -34.99
C ARG A 172 -10.50 -27.39 -36.06
N ALA A 173 -9.23 -27.24 -35.70
CA ALA A 173 -8.16 -26.94 -36.67
C ALA A 173 -6.76 -27.50 -36.31
N VAL A 174 -6.65 -28.74 -35.81
CA VAL A 174 -5.33 -29.39 -35.60
C VAL A 174 -5.30 -30.80 -36.21
N GLY A 175 -4.43 -31.00 -37.20
CA GLY A 175 -3.90 -32.33 -37.54
C GLY A 175 -4.04 -32.80 -38.99
N ARG A 176 -3.13 -32.39 -39.88
CA ARG A 176 -2.26 -33.30 -40.66
C ARG A 176 -1.15 -32.56 -41.43
N ARG A 177 -0.15 -33.33 -41.89
CA ARG A 177 1.13 -32.89 -42.47
C ARG A 177 1.13 -32.92 -44.02
N GLU A 178 2.06 -32.14 -44.58
CA GLU A 178 2.89 -32.46 -45.75
C GLU A 178 2.21 -32.97 -47.04
N ARG A 179 1.93 -32.05 -47.97
CA ARG A 179 2.81 -31.80 -49.13
C ARG A 179 2.34 -30.56 -49.90
N GLY A 180 3.29 -29.82 -50.49
CA GLY A 180 2.99 -28.63 -51.29
C GLY A 180 2.82 -28.96 -52.78
N PHE A 181 2.08 -28.10 -53.49
CA PHE A 181 2.26 -27.87 -54.93
C PHE A 181 1.89 -26.41 -55.27
N ARG A 182 1.99 -26.04 -56.56
CA ARG A 182 2.12 -24.66 -57.05
C ARG A 182 0.80 -23.91 -57.27
N GLU A 183 0.96 -22.61 -57.52
CA GLU A 183 -0.05 -21.65 -57.97
C GLU A 183 -0.81 -22.11 -59.23
N GLY A 184 -2.06 -21.70 -59.37
CA GLY A 184 -2.83 -21.75 -60.62
C GLY A 184 -4.29 -22.18 -60.45
N ALA A 185 -5.20 -21.39 -61.04
CA ALA A 185 -6.60 -21.72 -61.34
C ALA A 185 -7.54 -22.10 -60.17
N ILE A 186 -8.10 -21.09 -59.49
CA ILE A 186 -9.54 -21.07 -59.13
C ILE A 186 -10.11 -19.67 -59.40
N GLU A 187 -10.20 -19.32 -60.69
CA GLU A 187 -11.38 -18.60 -61.18
C GLU A 187 -12.33 -19.66 -61.78
N GLN A 188 -13.63 -19.35 -61.91
CA GLN A 188 -14.70 -20.31 -62.24
C GLN A 188 -15.02 -21.34 -61.13
N CYS A 189 -15.72 -20.91 -60.07
CA CYS A 189 -16.62 -21.77 -59.28
C CYS A 189 -17.44 -21.00 -58.22
N PHE A 190 -18.24 -19.98 -58.60
CA PHE A 190 -19.20 -19.35 -57.65
C PHE A 190 -20.48 -18.73 -58.27
N ASP A 191 -20.84 -19.06 -59.52
CA ASP A 191 -22.04 -18.53 -60.22
C ASP A 191 -23.17 -19.57 -60.45
N GLU A 192 -23.08 -20.77 -59.85
CA GLU A 192 -24.06 -21.86 -60.08
C GLU A 192 -24.80 -22.35 -58.81
N ILE A 193 -25.25 -21.44 -57.92
CA ILE A 193 -26.35 -21.76 -56.99
C ILE A 193 -27.34 -20.57 -56.89
N LEU A 194 -28.62 -20.84 -57.22
CA LEU A 194 -29.86 -20.03 -57.04
C LEU A 194 -30.41 -19.19 -58.22
N ALA A 195 -31.05 -19.86 -59.20
CA ALA A 195 -32.26 -19.38 -59.92
C ALA A 195 -32.88 -20.52 -60.77
N PRO A 196 -34.13 -20.42 -61.26
CA PRO A 196 -35.39 -20.16 -60.54
C PRO A 196 -36.51 -21.17 -60.93
N PHE A 197 -37.73 -21.02 -60.37
CA PHE A 197 -39.07 -21.17 -61.02
C PHE A 197 -40.21 -21.44 -59.97
N PRO A 198 -41.51 -21.33 -60.31
CA PRO A 198 -42.53 -20.88 -59.35
C PRO A 198 -43.79 -21.78 -59.27
N LEU A 199 -44.76 -21.38 -58.44
CA LEU A 199 -46.19 -21.65 -58.67
C LEU A 199 -47.06 -20.64 -57.88
N THR A 200 -48.33 -20.50 -58.26
CA THR A 200 -49.28 -19.52 -57.71
C THR A 200 -50.53 -20.21 -57.16
N GLN A 201 -51.13 -19.64 -56.09
CA GLN A 201 -52.55 -19.26 -55.98
C GLN A 201 -53.00 -19.01 -54.51
N HIS A 202 -53.87 -18.02 -54.33
CA HIS A 202 -54.71 -17.74 -53.13
C HIS A 202 -53.97 -17.42 -51.79
N LEU A 203 -54.38 -16.46 -50.94
CA LEU A 203 -55.52 -15.52 -50.94
C LEU A 203 -55.20 -14.24 -50.13
N SER A 204 -55.74 -13.08 -50.57
CA SER A 204 -56.10 -11.85 -49.81
C SER A 204 -55.20 -11.29 -48.68
N GLY A 205 -54.77 -10.02 -48.79
CA GLY A 205 -54.28 -9.23 -47.63
C GLY A 205 -53.62 -7.88 -47.97
N ASN A 206 -54.37 -6.77 -47.87
CA ASN A 206 -53.92 -5.41 -48.24
C ASN A 206 -52.65 -4.91 -47.52
N PHE A 207 -51.63 -4.46 -48.27
CA PHE A 207 -50.72 -3.37 -47.85
C PHE A 207 -50.24 -2.55 -49.06
N SER A 208 -50.81 -1.36 -49.28
CA SER A 208 -50.52 -0.48 -50.43
C SER A 208 -50.17 0.96 -50.00
N TRP A 209 -49.25 1.08 -49.04
CA TRP A 209 -48.60 2.35 -48.66
C TRP A 209 -47.26 2.02 -47.98
N SER A 210 -46.13 2.31 -48.64
CA SER A 210 -44.77 2.44 -48.07
C SER A 210 -43.71 2.45 -49.19
N LEU A 211 -43.81 1.51 -50.14
CA LEU A 211 -42.73 1.15 -51.08
C LEU A 211 -42.54 2.11 -52.28
N LYS A 212 -42.59 3.43 -52.04
CA LYS A 212 -42.14 4.47 -52.98
C LYS A 212 -41.13 5.47 -52.39
N SER A 213 -40.91 5.46 -51.08
CA SER A 213 -40.03 6.45 -50.41
C SER A 213 -38.60 5.99 -50.17
N HIS A 214 -38.28 4.70 -50.34
CA HIS A 214 -36.95 4.15 -50.03
C HIS A 214 -36.00 4.06 -51.25
N THR A 215 -36.52 3.99 -52.47
CA THR A 215 -35.70 3.80 -53.69
C THR A 215 -34.92 5.05 -54.12
N ALA A 216 -35.23 6.22 -53.57
CA ALA A 216 -34.60 7.50 -53.94
C ALA A 216 -33.39 7.89 -53.07
N ILE A 217 -33.20 7.25 -51.91
CA ILE A 217 -32.15 7.63 -50.93
C ILE A 217 -30.89 6.76 -51.07
N MET A 218 -31.02 5.52 -51.56
CA MET A 218 -29.88 4.59 -51.69
C MET A 218 -29.00 4.85 -52.92
N SER A 219 -29.56 5.39 -54.02
CA SER A 219 -28.79 5.74 -55.22
C SER A 219 -27.79 6.88 -54.99
N GLY A 220 -28.22 7.94 -54.30
CA GLY A 220 -27.39 9.12 -54.03
C GLY A 220 -26.19 8.88 -53.10
N ARG A 221 -26.15 7.76 -52.36
CA ARG A 221 -25.02 7.38 -51.50
C ARG A 221 -24.05 6.37 -52.12
N ALA A 222 -24.39 5.78 -53.28
CA ALA A 222 -23.51 4.87 -53.99
C ALA A 222 -22.45 5.63 -54.81
N HIS A 223 -22.86 6.56 -55.68
CA HIS A 223 -21.95 7.32 -56.56
C HIS A 223 -20.85 8.08 -55.80
N ALA A 224 -21.15 8.63 -54.62
CA ALA A 224 -20.16 9.37 -53.80
C ALA A 224 -19.03 8.50 -53.21
N ARG A 225 -18.98 7.20 -53.53
CA ARG A 225 -18.03 6.24 -52.94
C ARG A 225 -17.01 5.65 -53.92
N GLU A 226 -17.17 5.88 -55.22
CA GLU A 226 -16.25 5.36 -56.26
C GLU A 226 -15.30 6.42 -56.83
N GLU A 227 -15.61 7.73 -56.71
CA GLU A 227 -14.77 8.82 -57.26
C GLU A 227 -13.50 9.13 -56.43
N PHE A 228 -13.38 8.62 -55.20
CA PHE A 228 -12.20 8.85 -54.34
C PHE A 228 -10.89 8.17 -54.85
N GLY A 229 -10.93 7.50 -56.00
CA GLY A 229 -9.78 6.82 -56.60
C GLY A 229 -8.77 7.70 -57.34
N SER A 230 -9.12 8.92 -57.78
CA SER A 230 -8.20 9.75 -58.60
C SER A 230 -8.35 11.28 -58.47
N MET A 231 -8.87 11.80 -57.36
CA MET A 231 -8.81 13.24 -57.09
C MET A 231 -7.41 13.67 -56.65
N ASN A 232 -6.68 14.38 -57.51
CA ASN A 232 -5.44 15.05 -57.11
C ASN A 232 -5.77 16.34 -56.34
N PHE A 233 -6.07 16.20 -55.04
CA PHE A 233 -6.41 17.32 -54.15
C PHE A 233 -5.42 18.50 -54.22
N LYS A 234 -4.14 18.24 -54.52
CA LYS A 234 -3.12 19.29 -54.69
C LYS A 234 -3.44 20.24 -55.84
N GLU A 235 -3.86 19.72 -56.99
CA GLU A 235 -4.31 20.53 -58.14
C GLU A 235 -5.60 21.29 -57.84
N GLU A 236 -6.49 20.73 -57.00
CA GLU A 236 -7.72 21.42 -56.58
C GLU A 236 -7.42 22.60 -55.65
N PHE A 237 -6.53 22.41 -54.67
CA PHE A 237 -6.06 23.49 -53.81
C PHE A 237 -5.25 24.55 -54.60
N GLU A 238 -4.47 24.17 -55.61
CA GLU A 238 -3.80 25.14 -56.49
C GLU A 238 -4.79 26.00 -57.31
N LYS A 239 -5.94 25.45 -57.74
CA LYS A 239 -7.04 26.23 -58.33
C LYS A 239 -7.61 27.24 -57.32
N LEU A 240 -7.72 26.88 -56.04
CA LEU A 240 -8.17 27.79 -54.99
C LEU A 240 -7.16 28.90 -54.65
N VAL A 241 -5.86 28.66 -54.84
CA VAL A 241 -4.83 29.72 -54.79
C VAL A 241 -5.02 30.71 -55.94
N ALA A 242 -5.29 30.23 -57.15
CA ALA A 242 -5.58 31.10 -58.30
C ALA A 242 -6.88 31.92 -58.12
N MET A 243 -7.84 31.42 -57.34
CA MET A 243 -9.05 32.15 -56.92
C MET A 243 -8.84 33.05 -55.69
N GLY A 244 -7.65 33.11 -55.11
CA GLY A 244 -7.35 33.91 -53.91
C GLY A 244 -8.04 33.44 -52.62
N LYS A 245 -8.63 32.24 -52.60
CA LYS A 245 -9.35 31.68 -51.43
C LYS A 245 -8.41 31.12 -50.35
N ILE A 246 -7.24 30.63 -50.75
CA ILE A 246 -6.17 30.12 -49.87
C ILE A 246 -4.80 30.59 -50.40
N THR A 247 -3.78 30.57 -49.56
CA THR A 247 -2.40 30.90 -49.96
C THR A 247 -1.63 29.67 -50.46
N ARG A 248 -0.60 29.87 -51.27
CA ARG A 248 0.26 28.79 -51.79
C ARG A 248 0.94 27.96 -50.69
N GLN A 249 1.15 28.54 -49.51
CA GLN A 249 1.75 27.84 -48.36
C GLN A 249 0.78 26.84 -47.70
N GLN A 250 -0.53 27.03 -47.86
CA GLN A 250 -1.58 26.17 -47.26
C GLN A 250 -1.92 24.94 -48.13
N VAL A 251 -1.53 24.93 -49.41
CA VAL A 251 -1.80 23.82 -50.35
C VAL A 251 -1.26 22.48 -49.85
N GLU A 252 -0.01 22.45 -49.38
CA GLU A 252 0.66 21.21 -48.98
C GLU A 252 0.09 20.63 -47.65
N PRO A 253 -0.10 21.41 -46.57
CA PRO A 253 -0.83 20.94 -45.39
C PRO A 253 -2.25 20.41 -45.69
N LEU A 254 -2.98 21.04 -46.61
CA LEU A 254 -4.33 20.61 -46.99
C LEU A 254 -4.32 19.33 -47.84
N ALA A 255 -3.37 19.19 -48.77
CA ALA A 255 -3.17 17.95 -49.51
C ALA A 255 -2.85 16.79 -48.56
N GLN A 256 -1.97 17.00 -47.57
CA GLN A 256 -1.65 16.01 -46.54
C GLN A 256 -2.87 15.68 -45.67
N LEU A 257 -3.64 16.68 -45.23
CA LEU A 257 -4.87 16.50 -44.46
C LEU A 257 -5.91 15.64 -45.20
N ALA A 258 -6.14 15.93 -46.49
CA ALA A 258 -7.07 15.19 -47.34
C ALA A 258 -6.59 13.76 -47.63
N ASN A 259 -5.32 13.58 -48.02
CA ASN A 259 -4.76 12.28 -48.38
C ASN A 259 -4.66 11.31 -47.18
N HIS A 260 -4.29 11.83 -46.00
CA HIS A 260 -4.16 11.02 -44.80
C HIS A 260 -5.52 10.75 -44.12
N GLY A 261 -6.44 11.72 -44.13
CA GLY A 261 -7.80 11.56 -43.59
C GLY A 261 -7.94 11.65 -42.06
N TYR A 262 -6.86 11.96 -41.35
CA TYR A 262 -6.84 12.14 -39.89
C TYR A 262 -5.96 13.34 -39.49
N CYS A 263 -6.20 13.89 -38.31
CA CYS A 263 -5.46 15.05 -37.80
C CYS A 263 -5.47 15.15 -36.27
N THR A 264 -4.64 16.03 -35.72
CA THR A 264 -4.79 16.59 -34.38
C THR A 264 -4.98 18.11 -34.41
N HIS A 265 -5.77 18.61 -33.46
CA HIS A 265 -5.93 20.03 -33.13
C HIS A 265 -5.49 20.30 -31.69
N ARG A 266 -4.77 21.40 -31.44
CA ARG A 266 -4.21 21.75 -30.11
C ARG A 266 -5.23 21.75 -28.97
N SER A 267 -6.49 22.10 -29.24
CA SER A 267 -7.56 22.21 -28.23
C SER A 267 -8.67 21.18 -28.37
N TRP A 268 -8.72 20.39 -29.45
CA TRP A 268 -9.79 19.41 -29.71
C TRP A 268 -9.28 17.97 -29.85
N GLY A 269 -7.97 17.75 -29.69
CA GLY A 269 -7.36 16.44 -29.73
C GLY A 269 -7.38 15.81 -31.12
N PHE A 270 -7.55 14.50 -31.16
CA PHE A 270 -7.62 13.73 -32.41
C PHE A 270 -8.95 13.96 -33.15
N GLY A 271 -8.85 14.07 -34.48
CA GLY A 271 -10.00 14.17 -35.38
C GLY A 271 -9.86 13.31 -36.63
N LYS A 272 -10.99 12.79 -37.12
CA LYS A 272 -11.11 12.10 -38.41
C LYS A 272 -11.73 13.05 -39.43
N VAL A 273 -11.07 13.23 -40.58
CA VAL A 273 -11.62 14.01 -41.69
C VAL A 273 -12.71 13.18 -42.36
N THR A 274 -13.92 13.74 -42.49
CA THR A 274 -15.10 13.05 -43.04
C THR A 274 -15.52 13.60 -44.41
N ALA A 275 -15.24 14.87 -44.67
CA ALA A 275 -15.38 15.49 -45.99
C ALA A 275 -14.37 16.63 -46.17
N VAL A 276 -13.92 16.85 -47.41
CA VAL A 276 -13.16 18.02 -47.83
C VAL A 276 -13.81 18.55 -49.10
N ASP A 277 -14.28 19.79 -49.07
CA ASP A 277 -15.00 20.44 -50.15
C ASP A 277 -14.19 21.65 -50.64
N ALA A 278 -13.47 21.44 -51.75
CA ALA A 278 -12.70 22.49 -52.40
C ALA A 278 -13.61 23.60 -52.98
N VAL A 279 -14.83 23.29 -53.42
CA VAL A 279 -15.74 24.26 -54.04
C VAL A 279 -16.23 25.28 -53.01
N LEU A 280 -16.75 24.79 -51.88
CA LEU A 280 -17.20 25.59 -50.74
C LEU A 280 -16.06 26.11 -49.85
N GLY A 281 -14.84 25.60 -50.01
CA GLY A 281 -13.67 26.05 -49.26
C GLY A 281 -13.63 25.56 -47.81
N ARG A 282 -14.20 24.37 -47.52
CA ARG A 282 -14.38 23.86 -46.15
C ARG A 282 -13.98 22.39 -46.01
N CYS A 283 -13.64 21.98 -44.80
CA CYS A 283 -13.56 20.57 -44.42
C CYS A 283 -14.47 20.27 -43.23
N VAL A 284 -14.88 19.00 -43.09
CA VAL A 284 -15.71 18.50 -41.98
C VAL A 284 -14.92 17.43 -41.24
N ILE A 285 -14.82 17.57 -39.91
CA ILE A 285 -13.98 16.72 -39.07
C ILE A 285 -14.76 16.23 -37.85
N ASP A 286 -14.67 14.93 -37.59
CA ASP A 286 -15.14 14.29 -36.36
C ASP A 286 -14.02 14.32 -35.31
N PHE A 287 -14.03 15.32 -34.43
CA PHE A 287 -13.19 15.34 -33.23
C PHE A 287 -13.83 14.51 -32.12
N GLN A 288 -13.02 13.97 -31.21
CA GLN A 288 -13.48 13.18 -30.06
C GLN A 288 -14.56 13.91 -29.22
N SER A 289 -14.43 15.22 -29.04
CA SER A 289 -15.39 16.07 -28.31
C SER A 289 -16.49 16.71 -29.18
N LYS A 290 -16.36 16.66 -30.52
CA LYS A 290 -17.25 17.37 -31.44
C LYS A 290 -17.27 16.73 -32.83
N LYS A 291 -18.32 15.95 -33.10
CA LYS A 291 -18.59 15.35 -34.42
C LYS A 291 -19.14 16.38 -35.40
N GLY A 292 -18.91 16.16 -36.70
CA GLY A 292 -19.43 16.98 -37.79
C GLY A 292 -18.93 18.43 -37.80
N HIS A 293 -17.74 18.72 -37.24
CA HIS A 293 -17.26 20.10 -37.18
C HIS A 293 -16.80 20.56 -38.57
N ALA A 294 -17.66 21.33 -39.24
CA ALA A 294 -17.28 22.10 -40.42
C ALA A 294 -16.36 23.27 -40.04
N MET A 295 -15.27 23.47 -40.78
CA MET A 295 -14.31 24.57 -40.62
C MET A 295 -13.75 25.01 -41.99
N ASP A 296 -13.23 26.23 -42.05
CA ASP A 296 -12.63 26.82 -43.26
C ASP A 296 -11.26 26.23 -43.58
N LEU A 297 -10.93 26.03 -44.86
CA LEU A 297 -9.66 25.43 -45.28
C LEU A 297 -8.43 26.26 -44.90
N SER A 298 -8.49 27.59 -44.93
CA SER A 298 -7.36 28.44 -44.51
C SER A 298 -7.05 28.28 -43.02
N PHE A 299 -8.10 28.12 -42.20
CA PHE A 299 -7.96 27.86 -40.77
C PHE A 299 -7.54 26.41 -40.49
N ALA A 300 -8.07 25.43 -41.23
CA ALA A 300 -7.66 24.02 -41.13
C ALA A 300 -6.16 23.85 -41.43
N ALA A 301 -5.66 24.49 -42.49
CA ALA A 301 -4.27 24.45 -42.92
C ALA A 301 -3.25 25.04 -41.92
N THR A 302 -3.72 25.77 -40.90
CA THR A 302 -2.89 26.48 -39.92
C THR A 302 -3.11 26.03 -38.47
N SER A 303 -4.26 25.40 -38.18
CA SER A 303 -4.60 24.90 -36.84
C SER A 303 -4.43 23.39 -36.67
N LEU A 304 -4.40 22.62 -37.77
CA LEU A 304 -4.37 21.16 -37.74
C LEU A 304 -2.99 20.60 -38.14
N THR A 305 -2.57 19.53 -37.48
CA THR A 305 -1.48 18.67 -37.93
C THR A 305 -2.09 17.42 -38.57
N ALA A 306 -1.78 17.13 -39.84
CA ALA A 306 -2.23 15.91 -40.51
C ALA A 306 -1.53 14.67 -39.92
N ILE A 307 -2.24 13.54 -39.86
CA ILE A 307 -1.78 12.30 -39.23
C ILE A 307 -1.95 11.12 -40.20
N PRO A 308 -0.87 10.38 -40.56
CA PRO A 308 -0.96 9.26 -41.50
C PRO A 308 -1.78 8.09 -40.94
N LYS A 309 -2.32 7.25 -41.84
CA LYS A 309 -3.27 6.17 -41.51
C LYS A 309 -2.66 5.11 -40.58
N ASP A 310 -1.35 4.91 -40.67
CA ASP A 310 -0.58 3.94 -39.89
C ASP A 310 -0.25 4.42 -38.47
N HIS A 311 -0.41 5.72 -38.20
CA HIS A 311 -0.20 6.31 -36.87
C HIS A 311 -1.16 5.70 -35.84
N ILE A 312 -0.66 5.44 -34.64
CA ILE A 312 -1.38 4.68 -33.60
C ILE A 312 -2.79 5.23 -33.30
N LEU A 313 -2.96 6.56 -33.24
CA LEU A 313 -4.28 7.17 -33.02
C LEU A 313 -5.26 6.94 -34.19
N ALA A 314 -4.76 6.92 -35.44
CA ALA A 314 -5.58 6.61 -36.61
C ALA A 314 -5.95 5.12 -36.63
N ARG A 315 -4.97 4.24 -36.36
CA ARG A 315 -5.21 2.80 -36.22
C ARG A 315 -6.17 2.45 -35.07
N LYS A 316 -6.15 3.17 -33.94
CA LYS A 316 -7.13 2.98 -32.84
C LYS A 316 -8.58 3.25 -33.27
N VAL A 317 -8.82 3.98 -34.36
CA VAL A 317 -10.16 4.25 -34.92
C VAL A 317 -10.46 3.44 -36.19
N ALA A 318 -9.45 2.99 -36.93
CA ALA A 318 -9.61 2.18 -38.14
C ALA A 318 -9.54 0.66 -37.89
N ASP A 319 -8.72 0.23 -36.93
CA ASP A 319 -8.26 -1.15 -36.71
C ASP A 319 -7.90 -1.39 -35.23
N LEU A 320 -8.86 -1.19 -34.33
CA LEU A 320 -8.67 -1.57 -32.92
C LEU A 320 -8.49 -3.09 -32.71
N PRO A 321 -9.19 -3.99 -33.43
CA PRO A 321 -8.99 -5.43 -33.30
C PRO A 321 -7.58 -5.89 -33.71
N GLY A 322 -7.04 -5.41 -34.83
CA GLY A 322 -5.69 -5.74 -35.28
C GLY A 322 -4.61 -5.19 -34.35
N LEU A 323 -4.81 -4.01 -33.75
CA LEU A 323 -3.93 -3.53 -32.67
C LEU A 323 -3.95 -4.43 -31.43
N ARG A 324 -5.11 -4.97 -31.04
CA ARG A 324 -5.23 -5.92 -29.92
C ARG A 324 -4.58 -7.27 -30.25
N GLN A 325 -4.74 -7.77 -31.47
CA GLN A 325 -4.05 -8.98 -31.93
C GLN A 325 -2.52 -8.77 -31.98
N MET A 326 -2.06 -7.60 -32.45
CA MET A 326 -0.65 -7.21 -32.44
C MET A 326 -0.10 -7.10 -31.01
N ALA A 327 -0.89 -6.60 -30.05
CA ALA A 327 -0.50 -6.62 -28.63
C ALA A 327 -0.32 -8.06 -28.09
N ALA A 328 -1.15 -9.02 -28.51
CA ALA A 328 -1.11 -10.39 -28.02
C ALA A 328 0.00 -11.26 -28.64
N LEU A 329 0.44 -10.95 -29.87
CA LEU A 329 1.32 -11.82 -30.66
C LEU A 329 2.63 -11.15 -31.13
N HIS A 330 2.68 -9.82 -31.20
CA HIS A 330 3.71 -9.05 -31.91
C HIS A 330 4.10 -7.78 -31.14
N HIS A 331 4.63 -7.94 -29.91
CA HIS A 331 4.93 -6.81 -29.01
C HIS A 331 5.84 -5.76 -29.67
N LEU A 332 6.89 -6.22 -30.38
CA LEU A 332 7.85 -5.36 -31.08
C LEU A 332 7.17 -4.48 -32.13
N ASP A 333 6.29 -5.03 -32.95
CA ASP A 333 5.61 -4.29 -34.02
C ASP A 333 4.65 -3.25 -33.45
N LEU A 334 3.94 -3.57 -32.36
CA LEU A 334 3.10 -2.59 -31.67
C LEU A 334 3.94 -1.43 -31.13
N VAL A 335 5.07 -1.70 -30.46
CA VAL A 335 5.95 -0.62 -29.95
C VAL A 335 6.62 0.13 -31.11
N ARG A 336 6.97 -0.52 -32.22
CA ARG A 336 7.51 0.10 -33.44
C ARG A 336 6.51 1.12 -34.01
N VAL A 337 5.22 0.75 -34.11
CA VAL A 337 4.12 1.65 -34.52
C VAL A 337 3.96 2.83 -33.55
N VAL A 338 3.99 2.61 -32.23
CA VAL A 338 3.92 3.70 -31.25
C VAL A 338 5.13 4.64 -31.35
N LEU A 339 6.35 4.12 -31.50
CA LEU A 339 7.56 4.93 -31.65
C LEU A 339 7.54 5.74 -32.95
N GLN A 340 7.22 5.12 -34.08
CA GLN A 340 7.08 5.82 -35.38
C GLN A 340 6.04 6.94 -35.31
N SER A 341 4.92 6.71 -34.62
CA SER A 341 3.90 7.74 -34.36
C SER A 341 4.43 8.97 -33.60
N HIS A 342 5.49 8.80 -32.79
CA HIS A 342 6.16 9.86 -32.04
C HIS A 342 7.53 10.24 -32.64
N GLY A 343 7.72 10.12 -33.96
CA GLY A 343 8.97 10.50 -34.62
C GLY A 343 10.15 9.60 -34.28
N GLY A 344 9.89 8.31 -34.04
CA GLY A 344 10.86 7.29 -33.64
C GLY A 344 11.23 7.31 -32.16
N ARG A 345 10.55 8.10 -31.31
CA ARG A 345 10.99 8.38 -29.93
C ARG A 345 9.82 8.50 -28.94
N ALA A 346 9.83 7.69 -27.88
CA ALA A 346 8.84 7.82 -26.79
C ALA A 346 9.40 7.33 -25.45
N THR A 347 8.88 7.84 -24.33
CA THR A 347 9.12 7.26 -22.99
C THR A 347 8.23 6.04 -22.75
N ALA A 348 8.59 5.22 -21.77
CA ALA A 348 7.76 4.07 -21.35
C ALA A 348 6.35 4.49 -20.88
N ASP A 349 6.22 5.70 -20.34
CA ASP A 349 4.96 6.29 -19.89
C ASP A 349 4.10 6.77 -21.06
N GLN A 350 4.69 7.42 -22.07
CA GLN A 350 3.98 7.78 -23.31
C GLN A 350 3.45 6.53 -24.04
N ILE A 351 4.23 5.45 -24.08
CA ILE A 351 3.77 4.17 -24.65
C ILE A 351 2.59 3.60 -23.85
N GLN A 352 2.63 3.67 -22.51
CA GLN A 352 1.54 3.24 -21.64
C GLN A 352 0.26 4.05 -21.88
N GLN A 353 0.34 5.39 -21.87
CA GLN A 353 -0.79 6.31 -22.08
C GLN A 353 -1.48 6.13 -23.44
N VAL A 354 -0.74 5.68 -24.45
CA VAL A 354 -1.26 5.46 -25.81
C VAL A 354 -1.96 4.11 -25.95
N LEU A 355 -1.47 3.08 -25.28
CA LEU A 355 -1.98 1.70 -25.41
C LEU A 355 -3.07 1.35 -24.39
N VAL A 356 -3.01 1.89 -23.18
CA VAL A 356 -3.96 1.60 -22.08
C VAL A 356 -5.08 2.65 -22.05
N PRO A 357 -6.36 2.28 -21.89
CA PRO A 357 -6.92 0.92 -21.79
C PRO A 357 -7.31 0.30 -23.16
N ASP A 358 -7.32 1.09 -24.23
CA ASP A 358 -8.02 0.71 -25.47
C ASP A 358 -7.43 -0.52 -26.18
N VAL A 359 -6.11 -0.61 -26.24
CA VAL A 359 -5.36 -1.70 -26.90
C VAL A 359 -4.94 -2.77 -25.89
N ILE A 360 -4.58 -2.35 -24.68
CA ILE A 360 -4.22 -3.23 -23.56
C ILE A 360 -5.07 -2.80 -22.36
N ALA A 361 -6.14 -3.56 -22.08
CA ALA A 361 -7.04 -3.27 -20.97
C ALA A 361 -6.41 -3.63 -19.62
N ASP A 362 -5.88 -4.85 -19.51
CA ASP A 362 -5.35 -5.45 -18.29
C ASP A 362 -3.86 -5.80 -18.41
N ASP A 363 -3.23 -6.05 -17.27
CA ASP A 363 -1.91 -6.69 -17.15
C ASP A 363 -0.73 -6.03 -17.91
N TYR A 364 -0.85 -4.75 -18.31
CA TYR A 364 0.19 -3.98 -19.01
C TYR A 364 1.59 -4.11 -18.39
N LYS A 365 1.68 -4.22 -17.05
CA LYS A 365 2.95 -4.42 -16.33
C LYS A 365 3.64 -5.75 -16.69
N LYS A 366 2.90 -6.84 -16.90
CA LYS A 366 3.45 -8.13 -17.36
C LYS A 366 3.84 -8.04 -18.83
N TRP A 367 2.94 -7.50 -19.65
CA TRP A 367 3.14 -7.27 -21.09
C TRP A 367 4.41 -6.46 -21.38
N TRP A 368 4.60 -5.35 -20.66
CA TRP A 368 5.75 -4.46 -20.82
C TRP A 368 7.09 -5.12 -20.48
N GLU A 369 7.15 -5.98 -19.44
CA GLU A 369 8.37 -6.71 -19.11
C GLU A 369 8.62 -7.91 -20.09
N VAL A 370 7.66 -8.29 -20.94
CA VAL A 370 7.90 -9.13 -22.14
C VAL A 370 8.46 -8.27 -23.27
N ALA A 371 7.71 -7.26 -23.71
CA ALA A 371 8.08 -6.34 -24.79
C ALA A 371 9.48 -5.72 -24.59
N LYS A 372 9.82 -5.32 -23.36
CA LYS A 372 11.13 -4.76 -23.01
C LYS A 372 12.29 -5.75 -23.11
N ARG A 373 12.05 -7.06 -22.90
CA ARG A 373 13.07 -8.10 -23.11
C ARG A 373 13.29 -8.37 -24.60
N GLU A 374 12.23 -8.37 -25.40
CA GLU A 374 12.30 -8.51 -26.85
C GLU A 374 13.04 -7.31 -27.48
N MET A 375 12.63 -6.07 -27.15
CA MET A 375 13.28 -4.84 -27.66
C MET A 375 14.77 -4.77 -27.31
N LYS A 376 15.17 -5.33 -26.17
CA LYS A 376 16.60 -5.41 -25.79
C LYS A 376 17.42 -6.31 -26.72
N LYS A 377 16.81 -7.27 -27.40
CA LYS A 377 17.47 -8.24 -28.30
C LYS A 377 17.36 -7.90 -29.78
N ASP A 378 16.26 -7.25 -30.21
CA ASP A 378 15.97 -6.88 -31.61
C ASP A 378 17.01 -5.95 -32.26
N GLY A 379 17.73 -5.14 -31.48
CA GLY A 379 18.84 -4.31 -31.97
C GLY A 379 18.43 -2.97 -32.61
N HIS A 380 17.20 -2.80 -33.11
CA HIS A 380 16.70 -1.51 -33.61
C HIS A 380 16.25 -0.56 -32.48
N PHE A 381 15.91 -1.11 -31.30
CA PHE A 381 15.41 -0.34 -30.16
C PHE A 381 16.55 0.00 -29.19
N LEU A 382 16.91 1.28 -29.07
CA LEU A 382 17.72 1.76 -27.95
C LEU A 382 16.83 1.89 -26.70
N VAL A 383 16.81 0.83 -25.91
CA VAL A 383 16.11 0.78 -24.62
C VAL A 383 17.04 1.29 -23.50
N PRO A 384 16.78 2.46 -22.89
CA PRO A 384 17.66 3.01 -21.87
C PRO A 384 17.59 2.26 -20.54
N ILE A 385 18.67 2.40 -19.76
CA ILE A 385 18.82 1.81 -18.42
C ILE A 385 17.85 2.48 -17.42
N LYS A 386 17.70 3.81 -17.47
CA LYS A 386 16.71 4.53 -16.66
C LYS A 386 15.32 4.43 -17.29
N LYS A 387 14.28 4.19 -16.48
CA LYS A 387 12.88 4.09 -16.94
C LYS A 387 12.25 5.42 -17.40
N THR A 388 12.85 6.54 -17.00
CA THR A 388 12.44 7.92 -17.35
C THR A 388 12.90 8.35 -18.74
N ASP A 389 13.96 7.74 -19.24
CA ASP A 389 14.67 8.22 -20.42
C ASP A 389 13.99 7.67 -21.70
N VAL A 390 14.22 8.33 -22.84
CA VAL A 390 13.50 8.06 -24.09
C VAL A 390 13.99 6.78 -24.76
N ILE A 391 13.07 5.91 -25.17
CA ILE A 391 13.33 4.78 -26.08
C ILE A 391 13.39 5.35 -27.50
N VAL A 392 14.44 4.98 -28.24
CA VAL A 392 14.68 5.44 -29.62
C VAL A 392 14.68 4.26 -30.57
N LEU A 393 13.92 4.34 -31.65
CA LEU A 393 13.98 3.42 -32.79
C LEU A 393 15.08 3.89 -33.76
N GLN A 394 15.88 2.96 -34.28
CA GLN A 394 16.93 3.20 -35.26
C GLN A 394 16.76 2.31 -36.51
N GLU A 395 17.29 2.76 -37.64
CA GLU A 395 17.22 2.04 -38.92
C GLU A 395 18.29 0.95 -39.05
N ALA A 396 19.41 1.08 -38.32
CA ALA A 396 20.49 0.10 -38.30
C ALA A 396 20.51 -0.65 -36.97
N GLU A 397 20.63 -1.98 -37.04
CA GLU A 397 20.77 -2.83 -35.85
C GLU A 397 22.09 -2.52 -35.12
N THR A 398 22.00 -2.24 -33.81
CA THR A 398 23.17 -2.19 -32.92
C THR A 398 23.14 -3.40 -32.00
N THR A 399 24.24 -4.16 -31.90
CA THR A 399 24.24 -5.35 -31.03
C THR A 399 24.05 -4.97 -29.56
N LEU A 400 23.46 -5.88 -28.79
CA LEU A 400 23.30 -5.72 -27.34
C LEU A 400 24.62 -5.40 -26.64
N GLN A 401 25.72 -5.98 -27.11
CA GLN A 401 27.06 -5.75 -26.60
C GLN A 401 27.57 -4.35 -26.94
N ASP A 402 27.50 -3.92 -28.20
CA ASP A 402 28.03 -2.62 -28.62
C ASP A 402 27.26 -1.46 -27.97
N ARG A 403 25.94 -1.62 -27.78
CA ARG A 403 25.12 -0.67 -27.02
C ARG A 403 25.59 -0.58 -25.56
N LEU A 404 25.74 -1.71 -24.86
CA LEU A 404 26.16 -1.72 -23.45
C LEU A 404 27.61 -1.25 -23.25
N LEU A 405 28.53 -1.54 -24.17
CA LEU A 405 29.89 -1.00 -24.13
C LEU A 405 29.89 0.51 -24.41
N THR A 406 29.05 1.00 -25.32
CA THR A 406 28.87 2.44 -25.55
C THR A 406 28.31 3.16 -24.33
N ASP A 407 27.28 2.59 -23.68
CA ASP A 407 26.74 3.07 -22.40
C ASP A 407 27.81 3.08 -21.30
N PHE A 408 28.66 2.05 -21.22
CA PHE A 408 29.75 1.94 -20.24
C PHE A 408 30.85 3.00 -20.47
N ARG A 409 31.22 3.27 -21.72
CA ARG A 409 32.15 4.35 -22.11
C ARG A 409 31.58 5.73 -21.79
N ALA A 410 30.27 5.93 -21.97
CA ALA A 410 29.58 7.19 -21.67
C ALA A 410 29.36 7.42 -20.17
N ALA A 411 29.36 6.37 -19.35
CA ALA A 411 29.05 6.43 -17.94
C ALA A 411 30.15 7.12 -17.11
N LYS A 412 29.81 8.28 -16.54
CA LYS A 412 30.73 9.10 -15.72
C LYS A 412 30.74 8.66 -14.26
N GLY A 413 31.89 8.17 -13.79
CA GLY A 413 32.13 7.75 -12.41
C GLY A 413 31.62 6.34 -12.08
N LEU A 414 32.17 5.75 -11.01
CA LEU A 414 31.99 4.34 -10.66
C LEU A 414 30.50 3.95 -10.53
N LYS A 415 29.67 4.78 -9.88
CA LYS A 415 28.24 4.51 -9.68
C LYS A 415 27.44 4.43 -10.98
N ALA A 416 27.82 5.20 -12.01
CA ALA A 416 27.17 5.13 -13.32
C ALA A 416 27.60 3.88 -14.09
N LYS A 417 28.91 3.61 -14.14
CA LYS A 417 29.47 2.41 -14.79
C LYS A 417 28.93 1.13 -14.18
N LEU A 418 28.85 1.07 -12.85
CA LEU A 418 28.28 -0.05 -12.09
C LEU A 418 26.84 -0.39 -12.51
N ALA A 419 26.01 0.61 -12.83
CA ALA A 419 24.66 0.37 -13.33
C ALA A 419 24.67 -0.34 -14.71
N VAL A 420 25.62 0.00 -15.58
CA VAL A 420 25.83 -0.70 -16.87
C VAL A 420 26.41 -2.10 -16.64
N THR A 421 27.37 -2.25 -15.72
CA THR A 421 27.93 -3.56 -15.32
C THR A 421 26.84 -4.51 -14.84
N HIS A 422 25.86 -4.06 -14.06
CA HIS A 422 24.73 -4.91 -13.64
C HIS A 422 23.85 -5.36 -14.81
N GLU A 423 23.69 -4.55 -15.85
CA GLU A 423 22.95 -4.97 -17.05
C GLU A 423 23.77 -5.94 -17.91
N LEU A 424 25.09 -5.70 -18.07
CA LEU A 424 26.04 -6.64 -18.71
C LEU A 424 26.04 -8.01 -18.03
N VAL A 425 26.06 -8.07 -16.70
CA VAL A 425 25.96 -9.33 -15.92
C VAL A 425 24.65 -10.05 -16.20
N LYS A 426 23.51 -9.35 -16.16
CA LYS A 426 22.19 -9.95 -16.43
C LYS A 426 22.05 -10.50 -17.85
N SER A 427 22.70 -9.86 -18.82
CA SER A 427 22.66 -10.27 -20.23
C SER A 427 23.89 -11.02 -20.71
N VAL A 428 24.76 -11.50 -19.80
CA VAL A 428 26.06 -12.10 -20.15
C VAL A 428 25.95 -13.31 -21.09
N HIS A 429 24.81 -14.01 -21.06
CA HIS A 429 24.51 -15.11 -21.97
C HIS A 429 24.25 -14.66 -23.42
N ASP A 430 23.67 -13.47 -23.61
CA ASP A 430 23.26 -12.86 -24.88
C ASP A 430 24.35 -11.96 -25.51
N LEU A 431 25.55 -11.86 -24.92
CA LEU A 431 26.68 -11.11 -25.48
C LEU A 431 27.38 -11.88 -26.61
N ALA A 432 27.71 -11.20 -27.71
CA ALA A 432 28.29 -11.76 -28.93
C ALA A 432 29.75 -12.23 -28.72
N ASP A 433 30.59 -11.40 -28.11
CA ASP A 433 31.92 -11.77 -27.61
C ASP A 433 32.11 -11.36 -26.16
N LYS A 434 31.84 -12.34 -25.29
CA LYS A 434 31.97 -12.27 -23.83
C LYS A 434 33.41 -11.95 -23.39
N LYS A 435 34.43 -12.38 -24.16
CA LYS A 435 35.84 -12.14 -23.84
C LYS A 435 36.23 -10.70 -24.18
N ALA A 436 35.82 -10.19 -25.34
CA ALA A 436 36.02 -8.78 -25.69
C ALA A 436 35.33 -7.85 -24.69
N ALA A 437 34.06 -8.11 -24.35
CA ALA A 437 33.32 -7.32 -23.37
C ALA A 437 34.00 -7.32 -21.98
N ALA A 438 34.50 -8.47 -21.52
CA ALA A 438 35.26 -8.55 -20.27
C ALA A 438 36.61 -7.81 -20.34
N ALA A 439 37.35 -7.95 -21.45
CA ALA A 439 38.64 -7.30 -21.65
C ALA A 439 38.55 -5.76 -21.64
N GLU A 440 37.44 -5.19 -22.10
CA GLU A 440 37.20 -3.75 -22.02
C GLU A 440 36.75 -3.29 -20.62
N VAL A 441 35.79 -4.00 -20.01
CA VAL A 441 35.10 -3.53 -18.79
C VAL A 441 35.90 -3.78 -17.52
N LEU A 442 36.54 -4.95 -17.38
CA LEU A 442 37.20 -5.34 -16.12
C LEU A 442 38.39 -4.41 -15.74
N PRO A 443 39.30 -4.01 -16.66
CA PRO A 443 40.41 -3.12 -16.30
C PRO A 443 39.94 -1.73 -15.86
N VAL A 444 38.89 -1.19 -16.49
CA VAL A 444 38.31 0.11 -16.13
C VAL A 444 37.67 0.05 -14.73
N LEU A 445 36.95 -1.05 -14.42
CA LEU A 445 36.41 -1.27 -13.08
C LEU A 445 37.51 -1.40 -12.04
N ASN A 446 38.62 -2.08 -12.32
CA ASN A 446 39.74 -2.20 -11.38
C ASN A 446 40.33 -0.84 -10.99
N ILE A 447 40.55 0.05 -11.96
CA ILE A 447 41.06 1.42 -11.73
C ILE A 447 40.07 2.24 -10.92
N ASP A 448 38.79 2.21 -11.29
CA ASP A 448 37.75 2.96 -10.58
C ASP A 448 37.55 2.44 -9.15
N ILE A 449 37.49 1.12 -8.93
CA ILE A 449 37.39 0.51 -7.59
C ILE A 449 38.57 0.96 -6.73
N ALA A 450 39.81 0.84 -7.24
CA ALA A 450 41.02 1.23 -6.50
C ALA A 450 40.97 2.69 -6.00
N SER A 451 40.46 3.61 -6.81
CA SER A 451 40.32 5.02 -6.44
C SER A 451 39.22 5.31 -5.40
N HIS A 452 38.23 4.42 -5.23
CA HIS A 452 37.13 4.58 -4.28
C HIS A 452 37.32 3.83 -2.95
N LEU A 453 38.34 2.94 -2.85
CA LEU A 453 38.60 2.07 -1.68
C LEU A 453 38.66 2.78 -0.31
N ARG A 454 38.99 4.08 -0.28
CA ARG A 454 39.13 4.88 0.96
C ARG A 454 37.99 5.89 1.20
N THR A 455 37.19 6.18 0.17
CA THR A 455 36.26 7.32 0.15
C THR A 455 34.80 6.91 0.02
N GLN A 456 34.52 5.76 -0.61
CA GLN A 456 33.16 5.23 -0.81
C GLN A 456 33.20 3.70 -0.73
N GLN A 457 33.44 3.19 0.49
CA GLN A 457 33.74 1.77 0.73
C GLN A 457 32.57 0.84 0.37
N GLY A 458 31.32 1.22 0.64
CA GLY A 458 30.15 0.46 0.19
C GLY A 458 30.04 0.38 -1.33
N LEU A 459 30.26 1.50 -2.04
CA LEU A 459 30.23 1.53 -3.51
C LEU A 459 31.38 0.69 -4.11
N ALA A 460 32.58 0.75 -3.53
CA ALA A 460 33.71 -0.06 -3.95
C ALA A 460 33.40 -1.57 -3.79
N LEU A 461 32.81 -1.98 -2.66
CA LEU A 461 32.41 -3.36 -2.41
C LEU A 461 31.31 -3.83 -3.40
N GLU A 462 30.30 -2.99 -3.64
CA GLU A 462 29.27 -3.27 -4.64
C GLU A 462 29.82 -3.48 -6.06
N ALA A 463 30.90 -2.76 -6.40
CA ALA A 463 31.58 -2.82 -7.68
C ALA A 463 32.54 -4.01 -7.80
N VAL A 464 33.26 -4.39 -6.73
CA VAL A 464 33.99 -5.68 -6.65
C VAL A 464 33.03 -6.83 -6.96
N PHE A 465 31.89 -6.90 -6.28
CA PHE A 465 30.89 -7.94 -6.53
C PHE A 465 30.41 -7.98 -7.98
N ALA A 466 30.05 -6.82 -8.56
CA ALA A 466 29.57 -6.76 -9.94
C ALA A 466 30.64 -7.09 -10.99
N ARG A 467 31.90 -6.73 -10.73
CA ARG A 467 33.06 -7.12 -11.55
C ARG A 467 33.26 -8.63 -11.50
N ASP A 468 33.22 -9.22 -10.31
CA ASP A 468 33.47 -10.64 -10.11
C ASP A 468 32.34 -11.50 -10.70
N ASP A 469 31.09 -11.02 -10.63
CA ASP A 469 29.95 -11.62 -11.31
C ASP A 469 30.09 -11.58 -12.85
N LEU A 470 30.57 -10.44 -13.39
CA LEU A 470 30.84 -10.31 -14.83
C LEU A 470 31.95 -11.27 -15.26
N ARG A 471 33.06 -11.30 -14.50
CA ARG A 471 34.18 -12.23 -14.70
C ARG A 471 33.72 -13.68 -14.74
N GLN A 472 32.88 -14.10 -13.78
CA GLN A 472 32.33 -15.46 -13.72
C GLN A 472 31.45 -15.74 -14.95
N GLY A 473 30.54 -14.83 -15.31
CA GLY A 473 29.64 -14.99 -16.45
C GLY A 473 30.34 -14.99 -17.82
N THR A 474 31.48 -14.30 -17.96
CA THR A 474 32.27 -14.28 -19.20
C THR A 474 33.37 -15.33 -19.27
N GLY A 475 33.68 -16.03 -18.15
CA GLY A 475 34.81 -16.95 -18.06
C GLY A 475 36.17 -16.27 -18.17
N ALA A 476 36.28 -15.01 -17.73
CA ALA A 476 37.54 -14.27 -17.72
C ALA A 476 38.44 -14.73 -16.56
N PRO A 477 39.78 -14.74 -16.71
CA PRO A 477 40.68 -15.06 -15.60
C PRO A 477 40.65 -13.98 -14.51
N ALA A 478 40.94 -14.38 -13.28
CA ALA A 478 41.33 -13.47 -12.20
C ALA A 478 42.80 -13.05 -12.37
N ILE A 479 43.13 -11.81 -12.04
CA ILE A 479 44.51 -11.29 -12.15
C ILE A 479 45.02 -10.98 -10.74
N ALA A 480 46.24 -11.44 -10.43
CA ALA A 480 46.84 -11.19 -9.11
C ALA A 480 47.09 -9.68 -8.89
N GLY A 481 46.74 -9.18 -7.70
CA GLY A 481 46.93 -7.77 -7.32
C GLY A 481 45.79 -6.84 -7.73
N GLU A 482 44.68 -7.35 -8.29
CA GLU A 482 43.45 -6.57 -8.46
C GLU A 482 42.82 -6.20 -7.10
N PRO A 483 42.10 -5.06 -6.98
CA PRO A 483 41.34 -4.74 -5.78
C PRO A 483 40.28 -5.81 -5.48
N ASP A 484 40.23 -6.30 -4.25
CA ASP A 484 39.23 -7.28 -3.81
C ASP A 484 38.48 -6.78 -2.57
N ALA A 485 37.55 -7.60 -2.07
CA ALA A 485 36.81 -7.26 -0.86
C ALA A 485 37.71 -7.26 0.38
N ASN A 486 38.75 -8.09 0.42
CA ASN A 486 39.72 -8.12 1.52
C ASN A 486 40.49 -6.79 1.64
N GLY A 487 40.84 -6.15 0.52
CA GLY A 487 41.39 -4.79 0.47
C GLY A 487 40.44 -3.69 0.97
N ILE A 488 39.14 -3.98 1.13
CA ILE A 488 38.17 -3.11 1.81
C ILE A 488 38.08 -3.47 3.30
N TRP A 489 37.87 -4.75 3.63
CA TRP A 489 37.69 -5.22 5.01
C TRP A 489 38.93 -5.01 5.89
N SER A 490 40.14 -5.16 5.33
CA SER A 490 41.42 -4.90 6.01
C SER A 490 41.63 -3.42 6.43
N GLN A 491 40.85 -2.48 5.88
CA GLN A 491 40.82 -1.10 6.35
C GLN A 491 39.97 -0.91 7.63
N ASN A 492 39.38 -1.99 8.16
CA ASN A 492 38.51 -2.01 9.34
C ASN A 492 37.34 -1.00 9.29
N PRO A 493 36.50 -1.03 8.22
CA PRO A 493 35.31 -0.21 8.14
C PRO A 493 34.30 -0.55 9.25
N ARG A 494 33.50 0.43 9.68
CA ARG A 494 32.38 0.18 10.59
C ARG A 494 31.30 -0.62 9.87
N LEU A 495 31.20 -1.91 10.19
CA LEU A 495 30.36 -2.89 9.50
C LEU A 495 28.92 -2.42 9.28
N ASN A 496 28.25 -1.88 10.30
CA ASN A 496 26.86 -1.42 10.17
C ASN A 496 26.72 -0.26 9.18
N LEU A 497 27.63 0.72 9.19
CA LEU A 497 27.57 1.89 8.31
C LEU A 497 27.83 1.50 6.86
N LEU A 498 28.82 0.63 6.61
CA LEU A 498 29.09 0.11 5.27
C LEU A 498 27.92 -0.71 4.75
N LEU A 499 27.27 -1.52 5.59
CA LEU A 499 26.06 -2.25 5.21
C LEU A 499 24.86 -1.32 4.96
N GLU A 500 24.77 -0.15 5.61
CA GLU A 500 23.76 0.88 5.32
C GLU A 500 24.03 1.63 3.99
N GLU A 501 25.28 1.70 3.51
CA GLU A 501 25.64 2.29 2.20
C GLU A 501 25.21 1.41 1.00
N ILE A 502 25.12 0.08 1.18
CA ILE A 502 24.88 -0.86 0.08
C ILE A 502 23.42 -1.30 -0.05
N ALA A 503 23.01 -1.66 -1.26
CA ALA A 503 21.67 -2.15 -1.56
C ALA A 503 21.35 -3.43 -0.76
N ALA A 504 20.16 -3.48 -0.14
CA ALA A 504 19.76 -4.56 0.76
C ALA A 504 19.58 -5.96 0.13
N ALA A 505 19.79 -6.09 -1.19
CA ALA A 505 19.91 -7.38 -1.88
C ALA A 505 21.35 -7.96 -1.82
N LYS A 506 22.34 -7.14 -1.42
CA LYS A 506 23.76 -7.51 -1.32
C LYS A 506 24.24 -7.73 0.12
N HIS A 507 23.41 -7.42 1.13
CA HIS A 507 23.74 -7.56 2.55
C HIS A 507 24.31 -8.94 2.90
N ARG A 508 23.65 -10.02 2.48
CA ARG A 508 24.14 -11.39 2.71
C ARG A 508 25.52 -11.67 2.12
N ARG A 509 25.76 -11.22 0.88
CA ARG A 509 27.06 -11.36 0.19
C ARG A 509 28.16 -10.54 0.85
N ALA A 510 27.83 -9.35 1.35
CA ALA A 510 28.74 -8.51 2.13
C ALA A 510 29.11 -9.16 3.47
N LEU A 511 28.14 -9.72 4.20
CA LEU A 511 28.37 -10.44 5.45
C LEU A 511 29.24 -11.69 5.25
N LEU A 512 28.94 -12.52 4.24
CA LEU A 512 29.77 -13.70 3.89
C LEU A 512 31.18 -13.30 3.42
N SER A 513 31.31 -12.19 2.69
CA SER A 513 32.62 -11.65 2.30
C SER A 513 33.42 -11.15 3.50
N PHE A 514 32.77 -10.48 4.45
CA PHE A 514 33.39 -10.02 5.69
C PHE A 514 33.83 -11.19 6.58
N GLN A 515 33.00 -12.22 6.70
CA GLN A 515 33.33 -13.49 7.36
C GLN A 515 34.57 -14.17 6.75
N ALA A 516 34.72 -14.15 5.42
CA ALA A 516 35.87 -14.71 4.73
C ALA A 516 37.15 -13.86 4.82
N SER A 517 37.07 -12.58 5.22
CA SER A 517 38.22 -11.64 5.23
C SER A 517 38.62 -11.11 6.61
N SER A 518 37.79 -11.24 7.65
CA SER A 518 38.04 -10.64 8.97
C SER A 518 38.03 -11.68 10.09
N PRO A 519 39.08 -11.77 10.94
CA PRO A 519 39.07 -12.70 12.08
C PRO A 519 38.09 -12.27 13.19
N VAL A 520 37.71 -10.99 13.24
CA VAL A 520 36.74 -10.45 14.23
C VAL A 520 35.30 -10.46 13.72
N TRP A 521 35.02 -11.19 12.63
CA TRP A 521 33.72 -11.15 11.95
C TRP A 521 32.56 -11.56 12.88
N PHE A 522 32.79 -12.52 13.79
CA PHE A 522 31.77 -13.04 14.69
C PHE A 522 31.30 -11.97 15.69
N GLU A 523 32.23 -11.39 16.46
CA GLU A 523 31.91 -10.35 17.45
C GLU A 523 31.33 -9.10 16.80
N ALA A 524 31.84 -8.72 15.63
CA ALA A 524 31.29 -7.60 14.87
C ALA A 524 29.88 -7.90 14.34
N GLY A 525 29.63 -9.09 13.80
CA GLY A 525 28.33 -9.54 13.30
C GLY A 525 27.29 -9.64 14.42
N LEU A 526 27.67 -10.22 15.56
CA LEU A 526 26.83 -10.33 16.76
C LEU A 526 26.54 -8.96 17.38
N GLY A 527 27.54 -8.07 17.41
CA GLY A 527 27.40 -6.71 17.94
C GLY A 527 26.45 -5.83 17.14
N ILE A 528 26.36 -6.00 15.80
CA ILE A 528 25.50 -5.15 14.98
C ILE A 528 24.01 -5.52 15.01
N ILE A 529 23.62 -6.74 15.43
CA ILE A 529 22.21 -7.20 15.34
C ILE A 529 21.23 -6.25 16.04
N ASN A 530 21.65 -5.62 17.15
CA ASN A 530 20.81 -4.73 17.93
C ASN A 530 20.68 -3.30 17.36
N ILE A 531 21.53 -2.88 16.43
CA ILE A 531 21.54 -1.49 15.91
C ILE A 531 21.03 -1.37 14.46
N VAL A 532 21.06 -2.45 13.69
CA VAL A 532 20.62 -2.48 12.28
C VAL A 532 19.09 -2.58 12.13
N THR A 533 18.60 -2.50 10.89
CA THR A 533 17.18 -2.75 10.57
C THR A 533 16.82 -4.22 10.70
N ALA A 534 15.54 -4.54 10.94
CA ALA A 534 15.03 -5.91 11.12
C ALA A 534 15.42 -6.85 9.96
N LYS A 535 15.44 -6.36 8.72
CA LYS A 535 15.87 -7.14 7.54
C LYS A 535 17.37 -7.46 7.57
N LEU A 536 18.20 -6.50 7.96
CA LEU A 536 19.64 -6.74 8.06
C LEU A 536 19.97 -7.59 9.29
N CYS A 537 19.20 -7.47 10.38
CA CYS A 537 19.28 -8.37 11.53
C CYS A 537 19.05 -9.83 11.12
N HIS A 538 18.00 -10.12 10.35
CA HIS A 538 17.75 -11.46 9.80
C HIS A 538 18.97 -11.99 9.03
N GLU A 539 19.54 -11.23 8.08
CA GLU A 539 20.72 -11.68 7.32
C GLU A 539 21.96 -11.89 8.21
N CYS A 540 22.16 -11.07 9.25
CA CYS A 540 23.25 -11.25 10.21
C CYS A 540 23.07 -12.54 11.03
N VAL A 541 21.87 -12.76 11.58
CA VAL A 541 21.52 -13.97 12.35
C VAL A 541 21.62 -15.21 11.48
N GLN A 542 21.17 -15.16 10.23
CA GLN A 542 21.25 -16.27 9.28
C GLN A 542 22.71 -16.64 8.92
N VAL A 543 23.62 -15.67 8.79
CA VAL A 543 25.06 -15.94 8.60
C VAL A 543 25.72 -16.50 9.87
N LEU A 544 25.38 -15.97 11.05
CA LEU A 544 25.84 -16.49 12.35
C LEU A 544 25.34 -17.92 12.62
N ALA A 545 24.09 -18.22 12.26
CA ALA A 545 23.50 -19.55 12.39
C ALA A 545 24.15 -20.56 11.43
N GLN A 546 24.39 -20.17 10.17
CA GLN A 546 25.09 -21.01 9.18
C GLN A 546 26.56 -21.30 9.57
N ALA A 547 27.16 -20.49 10.45
CA ALA A 547 28.47 -20.73 11.05
C ALA A 547 28.43 -21.58 12.34
N GLY A 548 27.25 -22.01 12.79
CA GLY A 548 27.09 -22.77 14.04
C GLY A 548 27.19 -21.92 15.32
N HIS A 549 26.88 -20.62 15.25
CA HIS A 549 26.92 -19.70 16.42
C HIS A 549 25.52 -19.28 16.90
N LEU A 550 24.49 -20.06 16.57
CA LEU A 550 23.08 -19.79 16.89
C LEU A 550 22.82 -19.64 18.39
N ASP A 551 23.45 -20.46 19.23
CA ASP A 551 23.32 -20.35 20.69
C ASP A 551 23.90 -19.05 21.24
N ARG A 552 24.96 -18.50 20.61
CA ARG A 552 25.50 -17.17 20.99
C ARG A 552 24.59 -16.02 20.59
N VAL A 553 23.79 -16.20 19.53
CA VAL A 553 22.70 -15.28 19.20
C VAL A 553 21.61 -15.39 20.27
N ARG A 554 21.19 -16.60 20.66
CA ARG A 554 20.20 -16.84 21.74
C ARG A 554 20.65 -16.24 23.09
N ASP A 555 21.87 -16.52 23.55
CA ASP A 555 22.52 -15.90 24.72
C ASP A 555 22.37 -14.36 24.69
N THR A 556 22.67 -13.77 23.53
CA THR A 556 22.69 -12.33 23.31
C THR A 556 21.28 -11.73 23.28
N LEU A 557 20.32 -12.40 22.64
CA LEU A 557 18.91 -12.00 22.63
C LEU A 557 18.33 -12.02 24.04
N GLY A 558 18.43 -13.14 24.75
CA GLY A 558 17.91 -13.28 26.12
C GLY A 558 18.49 -12.23 27.07
N ARG A 559 19.80 -11.95 26.96
CA ARG A 559 20.45 -10.87 27.72
C ARG A 559 19.94 -9.47 27.33
N LEU A 560 19.79 -9.16 26.04
CA LEU A 560 19.30 -7.85 25.59
C LEU A 560 17.82 -7.60 25.96
N ILE A 561 17.00 -8.66 25.97
CA ILE A 561 15.57 -8.59 26.33
C ILE A 561 15.41 -8.39 27.84
N SER A 562 16.05 -9.23 28.66
CA SER A 562 16.03 -9.15 30.13
C SER A 562 16.67 -7.88 30.70
N GLN A 563 17.62 -7.27 29.98
CA GLN A 563 18.20 -5.96 30.32
C GLN A 563 17.44 -4.77 29.69
N HIS A 564 16.36 -5.03 28.95
CA HIS A 564 15.57 -4.05 28.18
C HIS A 564 16.40 -3.18 27.19
N GLN A 565 17.56 -3.69 26.78
CA GLN A 565 18.50 -3.06 25.84
C GLN A 565 18.21 -3.42 24.37
N ALA A 566 17.30 -4.37 24.11
CA ALA A 566 16.85 -4.71 22.77
C ALA A 566 16.22 -3.50 22.06
N SER A 567 16.51 -3.33 20.77
CA SER A 567 15.98 -2.24 19.94
C SER A 567 14.66 -2.62 19.26
N SER A 568 13.88 -1.61 18.85
CA SER A 568 12.59 -1.84 18.20
C SER A 568 12.71 -2.62 16.88
N GLU A 569 13.82 -2.48 16.15
CA GLU A 569 14.08 -3.24 14.92
C GLU A 569 14.56 -4.67 15.20
N LEU A 570 15.30 -4.91 16.29
CA LEU A 570 15.67 -6.27 16.74
C LEU A 570 14.44 -7.06 17.21
N LEU A 571 13.58 -6.43 18.01
CA LEU A 571 12.34 -7.03 18.51
C LEU A 571 11.33 -7.26 17.37
N LEU A 572 11.25 -6.34 16.39
CA LEU A 572 10.46 -6.50 15.18
C LEU A 572 10.95 -7.65 14.28
N TRP A 573 12.24 -7.97 14.30
CA TRP A 573 12.76 -9.18 13.64
C TRP A 573 12.35 -10.44 14.41
N LEU A 574 12.62 -10.51 15.72
CA LEU A 574 12.30 -11.68 16.55
C LEU A 574 10.80 -12.04 16.51
N ALA A 575 9.94 -11.02 16.55
CA ALA A 575 8.49 -11.14 16.45
C ALA A 575 7.97 -11.59 15.07
N LYS A 576 8.83 -11.61 14.04
CA LYS A 576 8.53 -12.13 12.70
C LYS A 576 9.17 -13.49 12.43
N GLU A 577 10.25 -13.82 13.11
CA GLU A 577 10.93 -15.11 12.93
C GLU A 577 10.15 -16.24 13.63
N ARG A 578 9.65 -16.00 14.86
CA ARG A 578 8.77 -16.85 15.70
C ARG A 578 8.93 -18.38 15.54
N SER A 579 10.16 -18.85 15.39
CA SER A 579 10.46 -20.27 15.15
C SER A 579 10.86 -20.99 16.43
N ASP A 580 10.67 -22.32 16.45
CA ASP A 580 11.00 -23.21 17.58
C ASP A 580 12.41 -22.99 18.15
N THR A 581 13.34 -22.59 17.28
CA THR A 581 14.71 -22.14 17.58
C THR A 581 14.83 -21.09 18.69
N PHE A 582 13.81 -20.24 18.86
CA PHE A 582 13.78 -19.14 19.84
C PHE A 582 12.65 -19.29 20.87
N ALA A 583 11.98 -20.44 20.92
CA ALA A 583 10.83 -20.67 21.81
C ALA A 583 11.17 -20.55 23.31
N ASP A 584 12.44 -20.68 23.69
CA ASP A 584 12.93 -20.46 25.05
C ASP A 584 13.07 -18.97 25.43
N ILE A 585 13.07 -18.08 24.44
CA ILE A 585 13.18 -16.62 24.59
C ILE A 585 11.84 -15.92 24.31
N LEU A 586 10.99 -16.52 23.47
CA LEU A 586 9.65 -16.03 23.11
C LEU A 586 8.68 -16.19 24.29
N GLY A 587 8.53 -15.13 25.08
CA GLY A 587 7.61 -15.07 26.22
C GLY A 587 7.27 -13.63 26.65
N PRO A 588 6.65 -13.43 27.83
CA PRO A 588 6.09 -12.13 28.23
C PRO A 588 7.10 -10.99 28.26
N GLU A 589 8.36 -11.29 28.62
CA GLU A 589 9.44 -10.31 28.69
C GLU A 589 9.86 -9.77 27.32
N VAL A 590 9.54 -10.48 26.22
CA VAL A 590 9.65 -9.92 24.87
C VAL A 590 8.65 -8.78 24.68
N PHE A 591 7.38 -8.96 25.08
CA PHE A 591 6.38 -7.91 25.01
C PHE A 591 6.69 -6.75 25.96
N ARG A 592 7.21 -7.03 27.17
CA ARG A 592 7.72 -5.99 28.07
C ARG A 592 8.84 -5.18 27.42
N ALA A 593 9.83 -5.86 26.83
CA ALA A 593 10.92 -5.21 26.10
C ALA A 593 10.42 -4.42 24.88
N MET A 594 9.36 -4.86 24.20
CA MET A 594 8.72 -4.10 23.11
C MET A 594 8.13 -2.78 23.60
N LEU A 595 7.38 -2.79 24.72
CA LEU A 595 6.85 -1.56 25.34
C LEU A 595 7.99 -0.57 25.64
N THR A 596 9.00 -1.02 26.39
CA THR A 596 10.15 -0.18 26.75
C THR A 596 10.95 0.30 25.53
N ALA A 597 11.05 -0.51 24.47
CA ALA A 597 11.71 -0.11 23.23
C ALA A 597 10.92 0.95 22.46
N MET A 598 9.59 0.82 22.34
CA MET A 598 8.72 1.80 21.70
C MET A 598 8.65 3.12 22.46
N GLU A 599 8.69 3.07 23.80
CA GLU A 599 8.74 4.24 24.69
C GLU A 599 10.07 4.99 24.58
N ARG A 600 11.20 4.28 24.61
CA ARG A 600 12.53 4.85 24.37
C ARG A 600 12.65 5.45 22.96
N ASP A 601 12.10 4.78 21.97
CA ASP A 601 12.15 5.20 20.57
C ASP A 601 10.98 6.15 20.21
N ALA A 602 10.19 6.67 21.16
CA ALA A 602 8.96 7.44 20.90
C ALA A 602 9.19 8.73 20.09
N PHE A 603 10.36 9.37 20.22
CA PHE A 603 10.76 10.53 19.39
C PHE A 603 11.24 10.16 17.98
N ASN A 604 11.29 8.86 17.65
CA ASN A 604 11.67 8.32 16.35
C ASN A 604 10.47 7.57 15.74
N GLU A 605 9.47 8.34 15.30
CA GLU A 605 8.20 7.87 14.70
C GLU A 605 8.42 6.68 13.75
N LYS A 606 9.43 6.73 12.87
CA LYS A 606 9.70 5.69 11.88
C LYS A 606 10.13 4.34 12.48
N LYS A 607 10.78 4.30 13.64
CA LYS A 607 11.16 3.05 14.33
C LYS A 607 10.05 2.57 15.26
N SER A 608 9.52 3.46 16.11
CA SER A 608 8.49 3.09 17.09
C SER A 608 7.19 2.64 16.42
N ASN A 609 6.71 3.37 15.39
CA ASN A 609 5.50 2.97 14.65
C ASN A 609 5.65 1.58 14.03
N ARG A 610 6.78 1.24 13.38
CA ARG A 610 6.96 -0.07 12.71
C ARG A 610 6.76 -1.28 13.62
N LEU A 611 7.17 -1.18 14.88
CA LEU A 611 6.97 -2.23 15.87
C LEU A 611 5.52 -2.24 16.38
N ARG A 612 4.98 -1.06 16.71
CA ARG A 612 3.58 -0.88 17.15
C ARG A 612 2.58 -1.40 16.10
N ASP A 613 2.72 -0.95 14.86
CA ASP A 613 1.84 -1.28 13.73
C ASP A 613 1.88 -2.79 13.42
N PHE A 614 3.03 -3.44 13.63
CA PHE A 614 3.15 -4.90 13.52
C PHE A 614 2.45 -5.63 14.67
N ILE A 615 2.66 -5.20 15.92
CA ILE A 615 1.99 -5.76 17.11
C ILE A 615 0.45 -5.67 16.99
N LEU A 616 -0.05 -4.58 16.41
CA LEU A 616 -1.49 -4.38 16.22
C LEU A 616 -2.06 -5.28 15.11
N ALA A 617 -1.34 -5.40 14.00
CA ALA A 617 -1.74 -6.22 12.85
C ALA A 617 -1.64 -7.74 13.11
N ASP A 618 -0.68 -8.18 13.93
CA ASP A 618 -0.48 -9.58 14.25
C ASP A 618 -1.41 -10.04 15.39
N MET A 619 -2.45 -10.78 15.04
CA MET A 619 -3.48 -11.25 15.98
C MET A 619 -3.00 -12.38 16.90
N GLU A 620 -1.94 -13.10 16.49
CA GLU A 620 -1.46 -14.33 17.14
C GLU A 620 -0.27 -14.05 18.07
N LEU A 621 0.58 -13.05 17.75
CA LEU A 621 1.75 -12.64 18.51
C LEU A 621 1.51 -12.49 20.03
N MET A 622 0.34 -11.97 20.43
CA MET A 622 0.02 -11.84 21.86
C MET A 622 -0.22 -13.20 22.52
N GLU A 623 -0.85 -14.15 21.83
CA GLU A 623 -1.12 -15.51 22.31
C GLU A 623 0.18 -16.30 22.40
N ASP A 624 1.02 -16.21 21.37
CA ASP A 624 2.37 -16.80 21.32
C ASP A 624 3.25 -16.35 22.50
N LEU A 625 3.24 -15.06 22.83
CA LEU A 625 4.10 -14.49 23.87
C LEU A 625 3.56 -14.64 25.30
N VAL A 626 2.27 -14.96 25.51
CA VAL A 626 1.70 -15.09 26.87
C VAL A 626 1.22 -16.49 27.22
N GLY A 627 0.97 -17.38 26.25
CA GLY A 627 0.16 -18.57 26.44
C GLY A 627 0.62 -19.52 27.55
N SER A 628 1.93 -19.69 27.75
CA SER A 628 2.52 -20.60 28.73
C SER A 628 2.98 -19.93 30.04
N ALA A 629 2.68 -18.65 30.24
CA ALA A 629 3.27 -17.85 31.31
C ALA A 629 2.49 -17.83 32.63
N ASP A 630 3.23 -17.62 33.73
CA ASP A 630 2.65 -17.45 35.07
C ASP A 630 1.70 -16.25 35.17
N ILE A 631 0.59 -16.46 35.87
CA ILE A 631 -0.48 -15.47 36.01
C ILE A 631 0.00 -14.14 36.61
N GLU A 632 1.00 -14.15 37.49
CA GLU A 632 1.55 -12.92 38.09
C GLU A 632 2.32 -12.07 37.07
N VAL A 633 3.10 -12.72 36.19
CA VAL A 633 3.79 -12.05 35.08
C VAL A 633 2.77 -11.41 34.13
N ILE A 634 1.67 -12.10 33.82
CA ILE A 634 0.61 -11.55 32.97
C ILE A 634 -0.17 -10.43 33.65
N LYS A 635 -0.38 -10.47 34.98
CA LYS A 635 -0.93 -9.35 35.76
C LYS A 635 -0.02 -8.12 35.70
N ASP A 636 1.29 -8.29 35.78
CA ASP A 636 2.28 -7.21 35.65
C ASP A 636 2.32 -6.64 34.23
N LEU A 637 2.30 -7.51 33.21
CA LEU A 637 2.29 -7.14 31.80
C LEU A 637 1.03 -6.34 31.42
N THR A 638 -0.12 -6.76 31.96
CA THR A 638 -1.41 -6.07 31.82
C THR A 638 -1.33 -4.63 32.35
N ARG A 639 -0.77 -4.45 33.55
CA ARG A 639 -0.56 -3.12 34.16
C ARG A 639 0.42 -2.27 33.37
N ALA A 640 1.50 -2.85 32.84
CA ALA A 640 2.45 -2.14 31.98
C ALA A 640 1.79 -1.63 30.68
N LEU A 641 0.98 -2.47 30.01
CA LEU A 641 0.26 -2.09 28.79
C LEU A 641 -0.80 -1.00 29.04
N GLN A 642 -1.52 -1.06 30.17
CA GLN A 642 -2.47 -0.01 30.56
C GLN A 642 -1.78 1.35 30.70
N LEU A 643 -0.61 1.39 31.36
CA LEU A 643 0.15 2.61 31.65
C LEU A 643 1.00 3.14 30.48
N SER A 644 1.40 2.28 29.54
CA SER A 644 2.29 2.65 28.42
C SER A 644 1.71 3.78 27.54
N PRO A 645 2.48 4.81 27.16
CA PRO A 645 2.06 5.84 26.22
C PRO A 645 2.19 5.42 24.74
N SER A 646 2.67 4.20 24.43
CA SER A 646 2.97 3.77 23.05
C SER A 646 1.73 3.44 22.20
N PHE A 647 0.57 3.25 22.83
CA PHE A 647 -0.70 2.86 22.20
C PHE A 647 -1.82 3.81 22.63
N ASP A 648 -2.82 4.02 21.77
CA ASP A 648 -4.05 4.74 22.15
C ASP A 648 -5.03 3.82 22.93
N ASP A 649 -6.13 4.38 23.41
CA ASP A 649 -7.11 3.64 24.22
C ASP A 649 -7.85 2.53 23.45
N MET A 650 -7.97 2.63 22.13
CA MET A 650 -8.59 1.60 21.29
C MET A 650 -7.61 0.45 21.02
N ASP A 651 -6.36 0.79 20.68
CA ASP A 651 -5.24 -0.14 20.55
C ASP A 651 -5.00 -0.92 21.85
N LYS A 652 -4.97 -0.23 22.99
CA LYS A 652 -4.88 -0.85 24.32
C LYS A 652 -6.02 -1.83 24.56
N ARG A 653 -7.27 -1.45 24.29
CA ARG A 653 -8.43 -2.36 24.44
C ARG A 653 -8.31 -3.59 23.53
N SER A 654 -7.83 -3.42 22.29
CA SER A 654 -7.57 -4.51 21.33
C SER A 654 -6.54 -5.50 21.86
N LEU A 655 -5.40 -5.01 22.37
CA LEU A 655 -4.33 -5.86 22.90
C LEU A 655 -4.68 -6.49 24.26
N LEU A 656 -5.34 -5.75 25.16
CA LEU A 656 -5.83 -6.25 26.44
C LEU A 656 -6.89 -7.36 26.23
N ALA A 657 -7.75 -7.25 25.20
CA ALA A 657 -8.69 -8.31 24.85
C ALA A 657 -7.98 -9.59 24.36
N ARG A 658 -6.88 -9.48 23.63
CA ARG A 658 -6.04 -10.64 23.24
C ARG A 658 -5.41 -11.31 24.48
N ILE A 659 -4.90 -10.52 25.44
CA ILE A 659 -4.38 -11.04 26.71
C ILE A 659 -5.49 -11.77 27.50
N VAL A 660 -6.70 -11.22 27.58
CA VAL A 660 -7.84 -11.86 28.26
C VAL A 660 -8.31 -13.13 27.56
N LYS A 661 -8.25 -13.21 26.22
CA LYS A 661 -8.54 -14.44 25.47
C LYS A 661 -7.62 -15.59 25.91
N ALA A 662 -6.32 -15.31 26.04
CA ALA A 662 -5.33 -16.30 26.49
C ALA A 662 -5.40 -16.57 28.00
N HIS A 663 -5.61 -15.53 28.82
CA HIS A 663 -5.64 -15.59 30.29
C HIS A 663 -6.91 -14.94 30.86
N PRO A 664 -8.06 -15.63 30.89
CA PRO A 664 -9.30 -15.09 31.47
C PRO A 664 -9.16 -14.64 32.93
N ALA A 665 -8.21 -15.21 33.68
CA ALA A 665 -7.93 -14.85 35.07
C ALA A 665 -7.33 -13.42 35.27
N VAL A 666 -6.90 -12.72 34.20
CA VAL A 666 -6.58 -11.27 34.29
C VAL A 666 -7.73 -10.36 33.84
N GLN A 667 -8.88 -10.91 33.43
CA GLN A 667 -10.06 -10.11 33.12
C GLN A 667 -10.41 -9.18 34.29
N SER A 668 -10.32 -9.64 35.53
CA SER A 668 -10.58 -8.84 36.74
C SER A 668 -9.52 -7.77 37.07
N LEU A 669 -8.50 -7.55 36.24
CA LEU A 669 -7.63 -6.36 36.28
C LEU A 669 -7.96 -5.33 35.19
N ILE A 670 -8.75 -5.73 34.19
CA ILE A 670 -9.16 -4.89 33.05
C ILE A 670 -10.62 -4.46 33.24
N SER A 671 -11.45 -5.33 33.82
CA SER A 671 -12.78 -5.05 34.36
C SER A 671 -12.79 -4.93 35.88
N GLY A 672 -11.62 -4.81 36.52
CA GLY A 672 -11.47 -4.71 37.98
C GLY A 672 -12.07 -3.42 38.52
N GLU A 673 -13.33 -3.48 38.93
CA GLU A 673 -14.17 -2.37 39.38
C GLU A 673 -14.00 -1.05 38.61
N HIS A 674 -13.84 -1.18 37.29
CA HIS A 674 -14.66 -0.39 36.38
C HIS A 674 -16.11 -0.85 36.46
N THR A 675 -16.70 -0.70 37.64
CA THR A 675 -17.75 0.29 37.80
C THR A 675 -17.19 1.68 37.43
N LYS A 676 -17.66 2.38 36.39
CA LYS A 676 -18.83 2.14 35.51
C LYS A 676 -20.15 1.78 36.26
N GLN A 677 -20.19 2.09 37.55
CA GLN A 677 -20.98 3.26 37.90
C GLN A 677 -20.52 4.35 36.94
N ASP A 678 -21.37 4.75 36.00
CA ASP A 678 -21.25 6.10 35.49
C ASP A 678 -21.51 7.00 36.71
N ILE A 679 -20.42 7.28 37.46
CA ILE A 679 -20.40 8.19 38.61
C ILE A 679 -20.75 9.53 38.01
N THR A 680 -22.06 9.72 37.96
CA THR A 680 -22.72 10.84 37.35
C THR A 680 -22.19 12.06 38.05
N LEU A 681 -21.39 12.85 37.34
CA LEU A 681 -20.85 14.09 37.89
C LEU A 681 -22.02 15.05 38.01
N VAL A 682 -22.64 15.03 39.18
CA VAL A 682 -23.66 16.00 39.58
C VAL A 682 -22.96 17.35 39.61
N VAL A 683 -23.43 18.29 38.80
CA VAL A 683 -22.84 19.63 38.62
C VAL A 683 -23.94 20.66 38.47
N SER A 684 -23.68 21.91 38.81
CA SER A 684 -24.60 23.00 38.45
C SER A 684 -24.74 23.11 36.93
N TRP A 685 -25.90 23.58 36.45
CA TRP A 685 -26.10 23.92 35.05
C TRP A 685 -25.09 24.96 34.53
N SER A 686 -24.69 25.93 35.37
CA SER A 686 -23.72 26.96 35.00
C SER A 686 -22.28 26.43 34.88
N SER A 687 -21.85 25.52 35.76
CA SER A 687 -20.57 24.82 35.59
C SER A 687 -20.58 23.85 34.42
N LEU A 688 -21.70 23.18 34.14
CA LEU A 688 -21.84 22.35 32.96
C LEU A 688 -21.66 23.15 31.68
N GLU A 689 -22.32 24.30 31.56
CA GLU A 689 -22.21 25.17 30.38
C GLU A 689 -20.81 25.77 30.24
N ARG A 690 -20.21 26.25 31.35
CA ARG A 690 -18.79 26.69 31.39
C ARG A 690 -17.84 25.62 30.84
N ARG A 691 -18.05 24.36 31.21
CA ARG A 691 -17.20 23.23 30.79
C ARG A 691 -17.44 22.83 29.32
N LYS A 692 -18.65 23.01 28.78
CA LYS A 692 -18.92 22.91 27.33
C LYS A 692 -18.19 24.01 26.56
N THR A 693 -18.30 25.27 26.98
CA THR A 693 -17.63 26.39 26.30
C THR A 693 -16.11 26.22 26.28
N GLU A 694 -15.52 25.70 27.35
CA GLU A 694 -14.09 25.32 27.40
C GLU A 694 -13.75 24.23 26.35
N TYR A 695 -14.58 23.19 26.23
CA TYR A 695 -14.42 22.15 25.20
C TYR A 695 -14.57 22.71 23.78
N GLU A 696 -15.58 23.56 23.56
CA GLU A 696 -15.82 24.19 22.26
C GLU A 696 -14.63 25.06 21.82
N ASP A 697 -14.07 25.87 22.71
CA ASP A 697 -12.90 26.70 22.38
C ASP A 697 -11.64 25.86 22.13
N LEU A 698 -11.43 24.78 22.90
CA LEU A 698 -10.34 23.83 22.64
C LEU A 698 -10.44 23.22 21.23
N VAL A 699 -11.64 22.82 20.80
CA VAL A 699 -11.87 22.13 19.52
C VAL A 699 -11.97 23.10 18.33
N LYS A 700 -12.64 24.24 18.48
CA LYS A 700 -12.90 25.21 17.40
C LYS A 700 -11.79 26.25 17.25
N THR A 701 -11.09 26.59 18.34
CA THR A 701 -10.07 27.66 18.37
C THR A 701 -8.66 27.10 18.57
N GLN A 702 -8.38 26.50 19.72
CA GLN A 702 -6.99 26.25 20.18
C GLN A 702 -6.28 25.14 19.38
N ILE A 703 -6.95 24.00 19.16
CA ILE A 703 -6.38 22.88 18.38
C ILE A 703 -6.15 23.30 16.91
N PRO A 704 -7.08 23.99 16.22
CA PRO A 704 -6.83 24.55 14.88
C PRO A 704 -5.74 25.63 14.84
N ALA A 705 -5.61 26.48 15.85
CA ALA A 705 -4.55 27.50 15.93
C ALA A 705 -3.16 26.85 16.02
N ASN A 706 -2.94 25.98 17.01
CA ASN A 706 -1.68 25.23 17.16
C ASN A 706 -1.38 24.35 15.92
N SER A 707 -2.40 23.82 15.24
CA SER A 707 -2.19 23.07 13.99
C SER A 707 -1.63 23.96 12.86
N LYS A 708 -1.94 25.26 12.84
CA LYS A 708 -1.32 26.25 11.94
C LYS A 708 0.11 26.58 12.39
N GLU A 709 0.34 26.76 13.69
CA GLU A 709 1.69 26.99 14.25
C GLU A 709 2.65 25.85 13.89
N ILE A 710 2.23 24.60 14.01
CA ILE A 710 3.02 23.42 13.59
C ILE A 710 3.32 23.44 12.08
N ALA A 711 2.39 23.92 11.24
CA ALA A 711 2.61 24.05 9.80
C ALA A 711 3.59 25.18 9.46
N ILE A 712 3.51 26.31 10.17
CA ILE A 712 4.45 27.44 10.04
C ILE A 712 5.84 27.03 10.51
N ALA A 713 5.97 26.43 11.70
CA ALA A 713 7.24 25.95 12.23
C ALA A 713 7.88 24.89 11.32
N ARG A 714 7.08 24.03 10.67
CA ARG A 714 7.54 23.07 9.65
C ARG A 714 8.09 23.75 8.38
N SER A 715 7.68 24.97 8.06
CA SER A 715 8.16 25.70 6.88
C SER A 715 9.58 26.26 7.04
N TYR A 716 10.06 26.45 8.28
CA TYR A 716 11.38 27.04 8.58
C TYR A 716 12.58 26.07 8.44
N GLY A 717 12.43 24.93 7.75
CA GLY A 717 13.55 24.07 7.39
C GLY A 717 13.84 22.92 8.38
N ASP A 718 15.05 22.87 8.95
CA ASP A 718 15.54 21.65 9.64
C ASP A 718 14.81 21.39 10.97
N LEU A 719 13.91 20.40 10.90
CA LEU A 719 13.07 19.93 12.01
C LEU A 719 13.88 19.30 13.16
N ARG A 720 15.16 18.95 12.98
CA ARG A 720 16.00 18.41 14.06
C ARG A 720 16.41 19.47 15.06
N GLU A 721 16.69 20.69 14.61
CA GLU A 721 17.14 21.77 15.48
C GLU A 721 15.98 22.68 15.89
N ASN A 722 14.98 22.90 15.03
CA ASN A 722 13.84 23.79 15.30
C ASN A 722 13.18 23.53 16.69
N HIS A 723 13.28 24.53 17.57
CA HIS A 723 12.72 24.51 18.92
C HIS A 723 11.21 24.82 18.95
N GLU A 724 10.73 25.69 18.06
CA GLU A 724 9.31 26.08 17.96
C GLU A 724 8.45 24.87 17.54
N TYR A 725 8.93 24.08 16.57
CA TYR A 725 8.26 22.84 16.14
C TYR A 725 8.10 21.85 17.30
N LYS A 726 9.11 21.73 18.17
CA LYS A 726 9.08 20.87 19.36
C LYS A 726 8.10 21.40 20.41
N ALA A 727 8.11 22.72 20.65
CA ALA A 727 7.20 23.37 21.59
C ALA A 727 5.72 23.24 21.15
N ALA A 728 5.41 23.55 19.89
CA ALA A 728 4.07 23.40 19.32
C ALA A 728 3.60 21.93 19.32
N LYS A 729 4.52 20.98 19.12
CA LYS A 729 4.22 19.54 19.24
C LYS A 729 3.88 19.09 20.66
N GLU A 730 4.59 19.54 21.68
CA GLU A 730 4.21 19.24 23.07
C GLU A 730 2.91 19.98 23.46
N MET A 731 2.70 21.21 22.99
CA MET A 731 1.41 21.91 23.13
C MET A 731 0.27 21.12 22.46
N GLN A 732 0.49 20.46 21.32
CA GLN A 732 -0.51 19.60 20.67
C GLN A 732 -0.90 18.42 21.57
N LYS A 733 0.07 17.81 22.24
CA LYS A 733 -0.13 16.72 23.19
C LYS A 733 -0.88 17.18 24.45
N ILE A 734 -0.57 18.37 24.97
CA ILE A 734 -1.30 18.98 26.10
C ILE A 734 -2.76 19.29 25.71
N LEU A 735 -3.00 19.91 24.56
CA LEU A 735 -4.34 20.26 24.07
C LEU A 735 -5.20 19.01 23.80
N MET A 736 -4.65 17.99 23.14
CA MET A 736 -5.36 16.74 22.88
C MET A 736 -5.67 15.96 24.16
N ARG A 737 -4.75 15.97 25.14
CA ARG A 737 -5.01 15.40 26.47
C ARG A 737 -6.16 16.13 27.16
N ARG A 738 -6.10 17.47 27.25
CA ARG A 738 -7.16 18.29 27.87
C ARG A 738 -8.51 18.11 27.17
N LYS A 739 -8.53 17.98 25.82
CA LYS A 739 -9.75 17.61 25.08
C LYS A 739 -10.31 16.29 25.58
N SER A 740 -9.51 15.21 25.59
CA SER A 740 -9.96 13.87 26.01
C SER A 740 -10.46 13.83 27.47
N GLU A 741 -9.76 14.52 28.38
CA GLU A 741 -10.16 14.66 29.79
C GLU A 741 -11.53 15.34 29.90
N ILE A 742 -11.75 16.46 29.21
CA ILE A 742 -13.02 17.20 29.25
C ILE A 742 -14.15 16.48 28.49
N GLU A 743 -13.84 15.82 27.38
CA GLU A 743 -14.79 15.02 26.59
C GLU A 743 -15.34 13.83 27.40
N THR A 744 -14.44 13.12 28.09
CA THR A 744 -14.79 12.07 29.05
C THR A 744 -15.62 12.62 30.22
N GLU A 745 -15.30 13.83 30.68
CA GLU A 745 -15.99 14.50 31.79
C GLU A 745 -17.40 14.99 31.45
N LEU A 746 -17.59 15.57 30.26
CA LEU A 746 -18.90 15.97 29.75
C LEU A 746 -19.78 14.75 29.43
N GLY A 747 -19.19 13.65 28.97
CA GLY A 747 -19.90 12.39 28.73
C GLY A 747 -20.49 11.74 29.99
N ARG A 748 -19.99 12.09 31.19
CA ARG A 748 -20.44 11.53 32.48
C ARG A 748 -21.16 12.53 33.40
N SER A 749 -21.38 13.78 32.98
CA SER A 749 -21.98 14.81 33.84
C SER A 749 -23.49 14.95 33.68
N ARG A 750 -24.15 15.43 34.74
CA ARG A 750 -25.58 15.80 34.73
C ARG A 750 -25.76 17.12 35.46
N GLY A 751 -26.39 18.08 34.78
CA GLY A 751 -26.78 19.35 35.36
C GLY A 751 -27.90 19.19 36.39
N THR A 752 -27.84 19.96 37.46
CA THR A 752 -28.89 20.10 38.47
C THR A 752 -28.95 21.53 39.00
N ASP A 753 -30.07 21.87 39.64
CA ASP A 753 -30.27 23.08 40.45
C ASP A 753 -30.01 22.83 41.95
N PHE A 754 -29.78 21.58 42.36
CA PHE A 754 -29.68 21.11 43.75
C PHE A 754 -30.90 21.43 44.62
N ALA A 755 -32.09 21.64 44.01
CA ALA A 755 -33.29 22.01 44.75
C ALA A 755 -33.81 20.87 45.65
N ASN A 756 -34.39 21.25 46.80
CA ASN A 756 -35.02 20.35 47.78
C ASN A 756 -34.13 19.14 48.22
N PRO A 757 -32.88 19.37 48.65
CA PRO A 757 -32.03 18.31 49.18
C PRO A 757 -32.63 17.75 50.47
N LYS A 758 -32.33 16.49 50.78
CA LYS A 758 -32.63 15.96 52.12
C LYS A 758 -31.68 16.59 53.14
N THR A 759 -32.20 16.93 54.31
CA THR A 759 -31.42 17.48 55.44
C THR A 759 -31.43 16.54 56.65
N ASP A 760 -31.78 15.28 56.44
CA ASP A 760 -31.65 14.19 57.43
C ASP A 760 -30.19 13.75 57.61
N THR A 761 -29.41 13.88 56.53
CA THR A 761 -28.01 13.51 56.38
C THR A 761 -27.31 14.52 55.48
N VAL A 762 -25.98 14.58 55.52
CA VAL A 762 -25.18 15.43 54.63
C VAL A 762 -25.28 14.88 53.20
N SER A 763 -25.86 15.65 52.29
CA SER A 763 -25.94 15.31 50.87
C SER A 763 -25.45 16.46 49.98
N ILE A 764 -25.26 16.16 48.69
CA ILE A 764 -25.05 17.21 47.67
C ILE A 764 -26.26 18.16 47.70
N GLY A 765 -26.00 19.47 47.68
CA GLY A 765 -27.00 20.52 47.88
C GLY A 765 -27.20 20.96 49.34
N THR A 766 -26.47 20.41 50.32
CA THR A 766 -26.59 20.83 51.73
C THR A 766 -25.51 21.81 52.18
N THR A 767 -25.87 22.70 53.09
CA THR A 767 -24.95 23.51 53.90
C THR A 767 -24.88 22.92 55.30
N VAL A 768 -23.66 22.60 55.73
CA VAL A 768 -23.33 21.90 56.98
C VAL A 768 -22.53 22.84 57.88
N THR A 769 -22.97 23.03 59.11
CA THR A 769 -22.16 23.72 60.14
C THR A 769 -21.50 22.67 61.02
N VAL A 770 -20.18 22.77 61.16
CA VAL A 770 -19.35 21.87 61.98
C VAL A 770 -18.61 22.65 63.06
N SER A 771 -18.35 22.01 64.19
CA SER A 771 -17.44 22.51 65.22
C SER A 771 -16.25 21.58 65.43
N ASP A 772 -15.07 22.16 65.68
CA ASP A 772 -13.84 21.42 65.95
C ASP A 772 -13.64 21.16 67.45
N ALA A 773 -12.53 20.49 67.81
CA ALA A 773 -12.19 20.18 69.20
C ALA A 773 -11.85 21.43 70.08
N SER A 774 -11.68 22.62 69.48
CA SER A 774 -11.55 23.90 70.21
C SER A 774 -12.89 24.63 70.40
N GLY A 775 -13.96 24.15 69.75
CA GLY A 775 -15.25 24.82 69.70
C GLY A 775 -15.35 25.89 68.60
N GLN A 776 -14.36 25.99 67.71
CA GLN A 776 -14.42 26.87 66.54
C GLN A 776 -15.44 26.30 65.54
N ARG A 777 -16.34 27.15 65.04
CA ARG A 777 -17.37 26.80 64.07
C ARG A 777 -16.95 27.16 62.65
N GLU A 778 -17.08 26.20 61.75
CA GLU A 778 -16.88 26.35 60.31
C GLU A 778 -18.19 25.96 59.60
N THR A 779 -18.43 26.47 58.38
CA THR A 779 -19.64 26.15 57.62
C THR A 779 -19.30 25.94 56.16
N TYR A 780 -19.75 24.79 55.63
CA TYR A 780 -19.39 24.30 54.31
C TYR A 780 -20.64 23.99 53.50
N THR A 781 -20.68 24.41 52.24
CA THR A 781 -21.77 24.09 51.32
C THR A 781 -21.29 23.07 50.30
N LEU A 782 -21.87 21.87 50.31
CA LEU A 782 -21.44 20.74 49.46
C LEU A 782 -22.22 20.75 48.15
N LEU A 783 -21.58 21.20 47.07
CA LEU A 783 -22.15 21.25 45.72
C LEU A 783 -21.46 20.25 44.79
N GLY A 784 -21.78 20.36 43.50
CA GLY A 784 -21.34 19.44 42.45
C GLY A 784 -19.85 19.45 42.14
N ALA A 785 -19.45 18.54 41.25
CA ALA A 785 -18.05 18.17 41.02
C ALA A 785 -17.16 19.37 40.62
N TRP A 786 -17.70 20.32 39.85
CA TRP A 786 -17.00 21.48 39.31
C TRP A 786 -17.37 22.81 39.99
N ASP A 787 -18.17 22.74 41.07
CA ASP A 787 -18.80 23.89 41.73
C ASP A 787 -18.05 24.36 43.00
N GLY A 788 -16.90 23.75 43.29
CA GLY A 788 -16.08 24.10 44.46
C GLY A 788 -15.48 25.51 44.36
N ASP A 789 -15.69 26.30 45.40
CA ASP A 789 -15.22 27.67 45.58
C ASP A 789 -14.83 27.86 47.06
N PRO A 790 -13.58 27.54 47.44
CA PRO A 790 -13.15 27.52 48.83
C PRO A 790 -13.27 28.88 49.53
N ASP A 791 -13.09 29.98 48.79
CA ASP A 791 -13.18 31.36 49.30
C ASP A 791 -14.63 31.71 49.72
N LYS A 792 -15.62 31.04 49.15
CA LYS A 792 -17.04 31.11 49.55
C LYS A 792 -17.48 29.99 50.50
N GLY A 793 -16.56 29.13 50.96
CA GLY A 793 -16.88 27.94 51.76
C GLY A 793 -17.64 26.86 50.98
N ILE A 794 -17.60 26.88 49.65
CA ILE A 794 -18.27 25.90 48.79
C ILE A 794 -17.28 24.76 48.48
N LEU A 795 -17.64 23.54 48.87
CA LEU A 795 -16.85 22.35 48.60
C LEU A 795 -17.50 21.56 47.46
N SER A 796 -16.69 21.14 46.49
CA SER A 796 -17.07 20.04 45.60
C SER A 796 -17.22 18.77 46.44
N TYR A 797 -18.29 18.00 46.22
CA TYR A 797 -18.55 16.75 46.95
C TYR A 797 -17.41 15.73 46.81
N LEU A 798 -16.54 15.86 45.80
CA LEU A 798 -15.37 15.02 45.57
C LEU A 798 -14.15 15.37 46.47
N THR A 799 -14.20 16.47 47.24
CA THR A 799 -13.11 16.83 48.15
C THR A 799 -13.04 15.86 49.35
N PRO A 800 -11.85 15.54 49.90
CA PRO A 800 -11.73 14.60 51.02
C PRO A 800 -12.53 14.99 52.27
N LEU A 801 -12.65 16.30 52.54
CA LEU A 801 -13.49 16.83 53.61
C LEU A 801 -14.99 16.65 53.32
N ALA A 802 -15.45 16.92 52.10
CA ALA A 802 -16.86 16.67 51.76
C ALA A 802 -17.19 15.17 51.82
N GLN A 803 -16.30 14.30 51.29
CA GLN A 803 -16.45 12.85 51.35
C GLN A 803 -16.52 12.30 52.78
N SER A 804 -15.79 12.87 53.75
CA SER A 804 -15.89 12.42 55.15
C SER A 804 -17.19 12.85 55.82
N LEU A 805 -17.77 13.98 55.42
CA LEU A 805 -19.04 14.48 55.95
C LEU A 805 -20.27 13.79 55.34
N MET A 806 -20.23 13.45 54.03
CA MET A 806 -21.32 12.83 53.27
C MET A 806 -21.98 11.64 53.99
N GLY A 807 -23.31 11.61 54.02
CA GLY A 807 -24.11 10.57 54.67
C GLY A 807 -24.20 10.67 56.19
N SER A 808 -23.41 11.53 56.84
CA SER A 808 -23.47 11.73 58.30
C SER A 808 -24.72 12.52 58.71
N ALA A 809 -25.27 12.23 59.89
CA ALA A 809 -26.44 12.90 60.46
C ALA A 809 -26.04 14.04 61.42
N PRO A 810 -26.96 14.97 61.78
CA PRO A 810 -26.72 15.97 62.82
C PRO A 810 -26.37 15.30 64.17
N GLY A 811 -25.41 15.87 64.89
CA GLY A 811 -24.86 15.31 66.12
C GLY A 811 -23.83 14.18 65.94
N ALA A 812 -23.54 13.77 64.71
CA ALA A 812 -22.43 12.85 64.44
C ALA A 812 -21.07 13.56 64.57
N SER A 813 -20.02 12.80 64.88
CA SER A 813 -18.63 13.27 64.83
C SER A 813 -17.84 12.47 63.80
N VAL A 814 -17.10 13.20 62.96
CA VAL A 814 -16.35 12.69 61.81
C VAL A 814 -14.86 12.97 62.02
N ASP A 815 -14.02 11.95 61.79
CA ASP A 815 -12.57 12.10 61.75
C ASP A 815 -12.11 12.22 60.29
N PHE A 816 -11.37 13.28 59.96
CA PHE A 816 -10.78 13.48 58.63
C PHE A 816 -9.30 13.85 58.73
N GLU A 817 -8.52 13.49 57.71
CA GLU A 817 -7.08 13.70 57.69
C GLU A 817 -6.67 14.78 56.67
N MET A 818 -5.90 15.75 57.14
CA MET A 818 -5.46 16.92 56.37
C MET A 818 -3.97 17.13 56.60
N GLY A 819 -3.14 16.92 55.57
CA GLY A 819 -1.69 17.09 55.66
C GLY A 819 -1.02 16.24 56.75
N GLY A 820 -1.48 15.00 56.95
CA GLY A 820 -1.02 14.10 58.02
C GLY A 820 -1.55 14.44 59.42
N SER A 821 -2.34 15.50 59.58
CA SER A 821 -3.02 15.84 60.82
C SER A 821 -4.45 15.29 60.82
N LYS A 822 -4.82 14.49 61.82
CA LYS A 822 -6.21 14.06 62.02
C LYS A 822 -7.00 15.12 62.78
N LYS A 823 -8.04 15.66 62.16
CA LYS A 823 -9.03 16.56 62.79
C LYS A 823 -10.31 15.79 63.07
N ARG A 824 -10.91 16.04 64.23
CA ARG A 824 -12.28 15.62 64.56
C ARG A 824 -13.22 16.82 64.41
N LEU A 825 -14.29 16.63 63.66
CA LEU A 825 -15.35 17.61 63.44
C LEU A 825 -16.67 17.05 63.99
N HIS A 826 -17.49 17.88 64.62
CA HIS A 826 -18.83 17.54 65.10
C HIS A 826 -19.87 18.29 64.27
N ILE A 827 -20.88 17.60 63.75
CA ILE A 827 -21.90 18.20 62.87
C ILE A 827 -23.00 18.82 63.73
N GLU A 828 -23.03 20.14 63.82
CA GLU A 828 -24.03 20.86 64.63
C GLU A 828 -25.39 20.96 63.93
N SER A 829 -25.39 21.22 62.62
CA SER A 829 -26.63 21.31 61.84
C SER A 829 -26.41 21.08 60.34
N ILE A 830 -27.48 20.68 59.67
CA ILE A 830 -27.55 20.46 58.22
C ILE A 830 -28.77 21.22 57.70
N THR A 831 -28.59 21.97 56.62
CA THR A 831 -29.64 22.80 55.99
C THR A 831 -29.56 22.69 54.47
N ALA A 832 -30.64 23.04 53.77
CA ALA A 832 -30.60 23.16 52.31
C ALA A 832 -29.76 24.37 51.90
N ALA A 833 -28.88 24.20 50.90
CA ALA A 833 -28.04 25.29 50.39
C ALA A 833 -28.89 26.41 49.80
N LYS A 834 -28.62 27.65 50.21
CA LYS A 834 -29.23 28.85 49.63
C LYS A 834 -28.41 29.31 48.44
N LEU A 835 -28.65 28.68 47.30
CA LEU A 835 -28.16 29.14 46.01
C LEU A 835 -28.86 30.46 45.62
N ALA A 836 -28.14 31.33 44.93
CA ALA A 836 -28.53 32.71 44.60
C ALA A 836 -28.44 32.96 43.09
#